data_AF-A0A1G9VKL9-F1
#
_entry.id   AF-A0A1G9VKL9-F1
#
_cell.length_a   1.000
_cell.length_b   1.000
_cell.length_c   1.000
_cell.angle_alpha   90.00
_cell.angle_beta   90.00
_cell.angle_gamma   90.00
#
_symmetry.space_group_name_H-M   'P 1'
#
loop_
_entity.id
_entity.type
_entity.pdbx_description
1 polymer ?
#
loop_
_entity_poly.entity_id
_entity_poly.type
_entity_poly.pdbx_seq_one_letter_code
_entity_poly.pdbx_strand_id
1 'polypeptide(L)'
;MKKLLEKIQIYRDKFAEWESTKWAKGVRISSSVIWNLSLLLIVGLLTLGVFGLTVGAGYFASLVKEEPLRDKEEMRSDIFNYEETSEIYFAGDIYLGKLRTDLERTETKLSEVSPFVIDAVLATEDEYFEVHKGIVPKALFRGLLQDVSNSDTQTGGSTLTQQLIKNQILTNEVSYERKAKEILLAMRLEHFMNKEEILEAYLNIIPYGRNSNGRNIAGIETAANGIFNVKAKDLSLPQAAYIAGIPQAPFAYTPFRQGGTIKEGEALQLGIERMKTVLFRMNETGYITDEEYNNAVKYDITKDFRQPEILPEEKYPWLTYEIENRVKAILRDKFAEADSIDPDRLDNEKKLYEKYDILAQRSISTDGYRIHTTINKDMYETMLKVRDEFEYYGHTFQKEVKDEDSGEIVLKDFPVQVSGMLIENGTGKILSFLGGRDHTIEAQNNATQGVRPIGSTIKPLLVYAPAIEYGVIGAGSPVVDLKLENLGSTTWAKSPSNYTTEQELGIISARDALTTSQNLSTIRLYDLIMDRKPTDFLKKMGFEHIEEGEYANHALSIGGMTNGATLEENTNAFGTFANSGQFIDAYMIEKIEDVDGNVIYQHEVEAVPVFSAATSYIITDMLRDVMTRGTAKLANSRLKFQSDFGAKTGTTQNHNDSWLVGYNPNVSLGVWLGYGDDTQTLYYMNNRYNHPSVRINMLWSNMMNAMYDVNPELVDAPNNFKAPEGVVTRSFCGISGLAVSDACSQAGLVKSDLFNAAVLLPTAKDDSLISSSYVEINGNRYRALDTTPREFVVSGGYGVNEAFIKRMLGKFGGNASKLFPAKSAFGGNVVSEEVFNADGSPPAAVTASISNGTITWANSTSGDVVGYRVYEVGNGQRALLSSMKEAAGNRFSINRPGQFIVVAVDITGLESGSSNIVSIEAAKPPEPVVPPKTPEDDKEEPVVPPVVVEPVTPPGEEKPVTPPVETEPTPPGEGGE
;
A
#
# COMPACT_ATOMS: atom_id res chain seq x y z
N MET A 1 75.45 84.36 -42.10
CA MET A 1 74.67 85.04 -41.04
C MET A 1 74.08 86.38 -41.46
N LYS A 2 74.85 87.43 -41.80
CA LYS A 2 74.32 88.77 -42.16
C LYS A 2 73.10 88.77 -43.11
N LYS A 3 73.19 88.10 -44.28
CA LYS A 3 72.07 88.00 -45.24
C LYS A 3 70.81 87.27 -44.72
N LEU A 4 70.96 86.38 -43.72
CA LEU A 4 69.81 85.71 -43.09
C LEU A 4 69.14 86.66 -42.08
N LEU A 5 69.96 87.37 -41.29
CA LEU A 5 69.47 88.42 -40.39
C LEU A 5 68.78 89.54 -41.18
N GLU A 6 69.34 90.01 -42.31
CA GLU A 6 68.68 90.98 -43.20
C GLU A 6 67.35 90.46 -43.75
N LYS A 7 67.26 89.19 -44.19
CA LYS A 7 65.96 88.63 -44.61
C LYS A 7 64.96 88.56 -43.46
N ILE A 8 65.38 88.13 -42.27
CA ILE A 8 64.51 88.11 -41.08
C ILE A 8 64.09 89.53 -40.69
N GLN A 9 64.99 90.52 -40.81
CA GLN A 9 64.68 91.94 -40.64
C GLN A 9 63.61 92.38 -41.65
N ILE A 10 63.81 92.14 -42.94
CA ILE A 10 62.85 92.50 -44.00
C ILE A 10 61.49 91.82 -43.82
N TYR A 11 61.44 90.56 -43.40
CA TYR A 11 60.16 89.89 -43.10
C TYR A 11 59.51 90.45 -41.83
N ARG A 12 60.29 90.74 -40.77
CA ARG A 12 59.80 91.38 -39.54
C ARG A 12 59.29 92.80 -39.79
N ASP A 13 60.00 93.58 -40.60
CA ASP A 13 59.64 94.95 -40.95
C ASP A 13 58.39 94.97 -41.84
N LYS A 14 58.28 94.05 -42.82
CA LYS A 14 57.03 93.85 -43.57
C LYS A 14 55.86 93.36 -42.70
N PHE A 15 56.14 92.55 -41.68
CA PHE A 15 55.10 92.08 -40.74
C PHE A 15 54.66 93.22 -39.80
N ALA A 16 55.58 94.07 -39.35
CA ALA A 16 55.28 95.26 -38.56
C ALA A 16 54.56 96.35 -39.39
N GLU A 17 54.96 96.54 -40.65
CA GLU A 17 54.28 97.40 -41.61
C GLU A 17 52.85 96.89 -41.87
N TRP A 18 52.68 95.57 -42.05
CA TRP A 18 51.37 94.93 -42.10
C TRP A 18 50.55 95.17 -40.82
N GLU A 19 51.09 94.88 -39.62
CA GLU A 19 50.43 95.13 -38.33
C GLU A 19 50.02 96.61 -38.10
N SER A 20 50.74 97.56 -38.70
CA SER A 20 50.42 98.99 -38.61
C SER A 20 49.16 99.39 -39.40
N THR A 21 48.75 98.59 -40.39
CA THR A 21 47.59 98.90 -41.23
C THR A 21 46.26 98.73 -40.48
N LYS A 22 45.27 99.57 -40.82
CA LYS A 22 43.94 99.53 -40.19
C LYS A 22 43.25 98.15 -40.32
N TRP A 23 43.48 97.44 -41.43
CA TRP A 23 42.86 96.13 -41.66
C TRP A 23 43.52 95.01 -40.85
N ALA A 24 44.86 95.01 -40.70
CA ALA A 24 45.54 94.03 -39.85
C ALA A 24 45.18 94.20 -38.37
N LYS A 25 44.99 95.45 -37.88
CA LYS A 25 44.39 95.70 -36.56
C LYS A 25 43.00 95.08 -36.43
N GLY A 26 42.14 95.25 -37.44
CA GLY A 26 40.82 94.61 -37.48
C GLY A 26 40.90 93.08 -37.44
N VAL A 27 41.72 92.47 -38.30
CA VAL A 27 41.91 91.00 -38.37
C VAL A 27 42.49 90.45 -37.06
N ARG A 28 43.47 91.12 -36.45
CA ARG A 28 44.08 90.68 -35.17
C ARG A 28 43.11 90.80 -33.99
N ILE A 29 42.30 91.86 -33.95
CA ILE A 29 41.24 92.01 -32.94
C ILE A 29 40.20 90.91 -33.15
N SER A 30 39.65 90.77 -34.37
CA SER A 30 38.66 89.74 -34.70
C SER A 30 39.16 88.32 -34.45
N SER A 31 40.41 87.99 -34.80
CA SER A 31 40.97 86.66 -34.55
C SER A 31 41.23 86.41 -33.06
N SER A 32 41.66 87.41 -32.29
CA SER A 32 41.76 87.27 -30.82
C SER A 32 40.40 87.18 -30.14
N VAL A 33 39.37 87.86 -30.66
CA VAL A 33 37.99 87.78 -30.14
C VAL A 33 37.40 86.42 -30.46
N ILE A 34 37.53 85.93 -31.70
CA ILE A 34 37.13 84.58 -32.09
C ILE A 34 37.88 83.54 -31.27
N TRP A 35 39.21 83.65 -31.13
CA TRP A 35 40.01 82.73 -30.32
C TRP A 35 39.59 82.73 -28.85
N ASN A 36 39.42 83.90 -28.23
CA ASN A 36 38.97 84.00 -26.84
C ASN A 36 37.53 83.50 -26.65
N LEU A 37 36.63 83.70 -27.63
CA LEU A 37 35.28 83.13 -27.62
C LEU A 37 35.31 81.60 -27.79
N SER A 38 36.17 81.06 -28.66
CA SER A 38 36.41 79.62 -28.76
C SER A 38 37.02 79.05 -27.49
N LEU A 39 37.92 79.78 -26.82
CA LEU A 39 38.54 79.35 -25.56
C LEU A 39 37.51 79.38 -24.41
N LEU A 40 36.67 80.41 -24.35
CA LEU A 40 35.53 80.46 -23.41
C LEU A 40 34.50 79.37 -23.69
N LEU A 41 34.23 79.03 -24.96
CA LEU A 41 33.38 77.91 -25.34
C LEU A 41 33.99 76.57 -24.89
N ILE A 42 35.28 76.35 -25.14
CA ILE A 42 36.00 75.13 -24.72
C ILE A 42 36.01 75.01 -23.20
N VAL A 43 36.33 76.08 -22.47
CA VAL A 43 36.31 76.10 -21.00
C VAL A 43 34.89 75.88 -20.48
N GLY A 44 33.88 76.50 -21.10
CA GLY A 44 32.46 76.30 -20.77
C GLY A 44 32.03 74.85 -20.96
N LEU A 45 32.36 74.24 -22.10
CA LEU A 45 32.11 72.82 -22.39
C LEU A 45 32.86 71.88 -21.44
N LEU A 46 34.11 72.20 -21.06
CA LEU A 46 34.86 71.45 -20.07
C LEU A 46 34.23 71.55 -18.68
N THR A 47 33.83 72.75 -18.23
CA THR A 47 33.16 72.92 -16.93
C THR A 47 31.78 72.25 -16.89
N LEU A 48 31.00 72.31 -17.98
CA LEU A 48 29.74 71.59 -18.12
C LEU A 48 29.95 70.07 -18.14
N GLY A 49 31.00 69.60 -18.82
CA GLY A 49 31.37 68.18 -18.84
C GLY A 49 31.79 67.66 -17.46
N VAL A 50 32.64 68.40 -16.74
CA VAL A 50 33.04 68.06 -15.36
C VAL A 50 31.85 68.12 -14.40
N PHE A 51 30.97 69.12 -14.53
CA PHE A 51 29.74 69.20 -13.75
C PHE A 51 28.81 68.02 -14.03
N GLY A 52 28.56 67.69 -15.30
CA GLY A 52 27.77 66.53 -15.70
C GLY A 52 28.34 65.20 -15.20
N LEU A 53 29.65 65.00 -15.29
CA LEU A 53 30.34 63.84 -14.70
C LEU A 53 30.20 63.79 -13.18
N THR A 54 30.32 64.92 -12.48
CA THR A 54 30.21 64.99 -11.02
C THR A 54 28.80 64.68 -10.55
N VAL A 55 27.78 65.26 -11.21
CA VAL A 55 26.36 64.99 -10.93
C VAL A 55 26.01 63.54 -11.27
N GLY A 56 26.45 63.03 -12.42
CA GLY A 56 26.22 61.65 -12.84
C GLY A 56 26.86 60.62 -11.91
N ALA A 57 28.11 60.84 -11.49
CA ALA A 57 28.79 59.99 -10.53
C ALA A 57 28.15 60.04 -9.14
N GLY A 58 27.73 61.23 -8.68
CA GLY A 58 27.00 61.38 -7.41
C GLY A 58 25.64 60.70 -7.44
N TYR A 59 24.92 60.77 -8.56
CA TYR A 59 23.64 60.09 -8.75
C TYR A 59 23.83 58.55 -8.79
N PHE A 60 24.79 58.05 -9.58
CA PHE A 60 25.13 56.63 -9.60
C PHE A 60 25.50 56.11 -8.20
N ALA A 61 26.36 56.84 -7.48
CA ALA A 61 26.73 56.51 -6.11
C ALA A 61 25.53 56.50 -5.14
N SER A 62 24.52 57.35 -5.37
CA SER A 62 23.29 57.33 -4.57
C SER A 62 22.41 56.10 -4.83
N LEU A 63 22.38 55.60 -6.07
CA LEU A 63 21.61 54.40 -6.46
C LEU A 63 22.24 53.09 -5.97
N VAL A 64 23.56 53.04 -5.80
CA VAL A 64 24.28 51.82 -5.34
C VAL A 64 24.70 51.88 -3.86
N LYS A 65 24.34 52.93 -3.14
CA LYS A 65 24.77 53.19 -1.75
C LYS A 65 24.36 52.07 -0.78
N GLU A 66 23.21 51.46 -1.00
CA GLU A 66 22.62 50.44 -0.12
C GLU A 66 22.98 49.01 -0.54
N GLU A 67 23.77 48.85 -1.62
CA GLU A 67 24.23 47.53 -2.07
C GLU A 67 25.35 47.01 -1.14
N PRO A 68 25.20 45.81 -0.54
CA PRO A 68 26.22 45.25 0.34
C PRO A 68 27.52 44.95 -0.43
N LEU A 69 28.65 45.11 0.25
CA LEU A 69 29.98 44.83 -0.31
C LEU A 69 30.27 43.32 -0.30
N ARG A 70 29.61 42.56 -1.18
CA ARG A 70 29.86 41.11 -1.32
C ARG A 70 31.34 40.81 -1.54
N ASP A 71 31.90 39.85 -0.80
CA ASP A 71 33.28 39.44 -1.01
C ASP A 71 33.43 38.51 -2.24
N LYS A 72 34.65 37.98 -2.47
CA LYS A 72 34.91 37.13 -3.63
C LYS A 72 34.21 35.78 -3.51
N GLU A 73 34.22 35.17 -2.34
CA GLU A 73 33.74 33.80 -2.16
C GLU A 73 32.20 33.80 -2.06
N GLU A 74 31.63 34.80 -1.37
CA GLU A 74 30.18 35.08 -1.38
C GLU A 74 29.66 35.28 -2.81
N MET A 75 30.29 36.18 -3.59
CA MET A 75 29.87 36.45 -4.97
C MET A 75 30.06 35.26 -5.92
N ARG A 76 31.02 34.36 -5.66
CA ARG A 76 31.16 33.12 -6.43
C ARG A 76 30.10 32.11 -6.04
N SER A 77 29.81 31.95 -4.75
CA SER A 77 28.73 31.09 -4.24
C SER A 77 27.38 31.52 -4.82
N ASP A 78 27.06 32.81 -4.82
CA ASP A 78 25.84 33.39 -5.42
C ASP A 78 25.70 33.13 -6.94
N ILE A 79 26.77 32.75 -7.64
CA ILE A 79 26.84 32.62 -9.11
C ILE A 79 26.96 31.17 -9.57
N PHE A 80 27.58 30.31 -8.78
CA PHE A 80 27.72 28.88 -9.05
C PHE A 80 26.67 28.01 -8.33
N ASN A 81 25.79 28.61 -7.51
CA ASN A 81 24.66 27.90 -6.90
C ASN A 81 23.54 27.69 -7.94
N TYR A 82 23.74 26.73 -8.84
CA TYR A 82 22.76 26.35 -9.84
C TYR A 82 21.67 25.50 -9.18
N GLU A 83 20.41 25.92 -9.27
CA GLU A 83 19.30 25.04 -8.90
C GLU A 83 19.28 23.85 -9.88
N GLU A 84 19.42 22.62 -9.41
CA GLU A 84 19.38 21.38 -10.21
C GLU A 84 18.16 20.53 -9.88
N THR A 85 17.67 19.78 -10.87
CA THR A 85 16.47 18.96 -10.71
C THR A 85 16.81 17.56 -10.18
N SER A 86 16.30 17.21 -9.00
CA SER A 86 16.50 15.91 -8.38
C SER A 86 16.04 14.73 -9.25
N GLU A 87 16.82 13.66 -9.21
CA GLU A 87 16.66 12.42 -9.97
C GLU A 87 16.23 11.26 -9.05
N ILE A 88 15.34 10.41 -9.54
CA ILE A 88 14.79 9.27 -8.81
C ILE A 88 15.17 7.94 -9.49
N TYR A 89 15.50 6.95 -8.67
CA TYR A 89 15.98 5.63 -9.08
C TYR A 89 15.21 4.51 -8.36
N PHE A 90 14.86 3.48 -9.12
CA PHE A 90 14.47 2.18 -8.59
C PHE A 90 15.67 1.49 -7.91
N ALA A 91 15.41 0.42 -7.16
CA ALA A 91 16.45 -0.43 -6.58
C ALA A 91 17.43 -0.94 -7.65
N GLY A 92 18.71 -1.00 -7.29
CA GLY A 92 19.80 -1.36 -8.23
C GLY A 92 20.20 -0.24 -9.18
N ASP A 93 20.02 1.02 -8.77
CA ASP A 93 20.41 2.24 -9.49
C ASP A 93 19.78 2.36 -10.90
N ILE A 94 18.60 1.77 -11.09
CA ILE A 94 17.84 1.83 -12.34
C ILE A 94 17.08 3.17 -12.37
N TYR A 95 17.52 4.09 -13.23
CA TYR A 95 16.90 5.40 -13.41
C TYR A 95 15.39 5.30 -13.69
N LEU A 96 14.60 6.02 -12.88
CA LEU A 96 13.14 6.15 -13.00
C LEU A 96 12.79 7.45 -13.73
N GLY A 97 13.43 8.57 -13.37
CA GLY A 97 13.24 9.88 -14.00
C GLY A 97 13.68 11.06 -13.14
N LYS A 98 13.20 12.26 -13.49
CA LYS A 98 13.36 13.48 -12.69
C LYS A 98 12.09 13.83 -11.94
N LEU A 99 12.20 14.35 -10.72
CA LEU A 99 11.06 14.91 -9.99
C LEU A 99 10.54 16.18 -10.69
N ARG A 100 9.32 16.59 -10.33
CA ARG A 100 8.69 17.78 -10.89
C ARG A 100 9.30 19.05 -10.27
N THR A 101 9.62 20.02 -11.11
CA THR A 101 10.09 21.35 -10.73
C THR A 101 9.51 22.41 -11.65
N ASP A 102 9.50 23.67 -11.21
CA ASP A 102 9.05 24.82 -12.01
C ASP A 102 10.06 25.19 -13.11
N LEU A 103 11.34 24.84 -12.92
CA LEU A 103 12.45 25.11 -13.84
C LEU A 103 13.43 23.93 -13.83
N GLU A 104 13.54 23.21 -14.95
CA GLU A 104 14.56 22.17 -15.09
C GLU A 104 15.91 22.79 -15.46
N ARG A 105 16.96 22.25 -14.84
CA ARG A 105 18.36 22.55 -15.14
C ARG A 105 19.21 21.31 -14.82
N THR A 106 20.38 21.25 -15.44
CA THR A 106 21.43 20.25 -15.22
C THR A 106 22.75 20.94 -15.51
N GLU A 107 23.71 20.91 -14.58
CA GLU A 107 25.00 21.58 -14.76
C GLU A 107 25.81 20.91 -15.90
N THR A 108 26.52 21.72 -16.67
CA THR A 108 27.61 21.22 -17.51
C THR A 108 28.82 22.15 -17.47
N LYS A 109 30.01 21.57 -17.64
CA LYS A 109 31.27 22.31 -17.71
C LYS A 109 31.46 22.88 -19.11
N LEU A 110 32.11 24.03 -19.23
CA LEU A 110 32.34 24.71 -20.50
C LEU A 110 33.10 23.82 -21.51
N SER A 111 33.95 22.90 -21.02
CA SER A 111 34.65 21.91 -21.84
C SER A 111 33.74 20.85 -22.48
N GLU A 112 32.52 20.67 -21.97
CA GLU A 112 31.48 19.76 -22.46
C GLU A 112 30.38 20.53 -23.23
N VAL A 113 30.67 21.76 -23.69
CA VAL A 113 29.81 22.57 -24.57
C VAL A 113 30.43 22.64 -25.98
N SER A 114 29.60 22.57 -27.02
CA SER A 114 30.04 22.63 -28.42
C SER A 114 30.67 23.99 -28.72
N PRO A 115 31.84 24.07 -29.38
CA PRO A 115 32.46 25.34 -29.78
C PRO A 115 31.51 26.22 -30.60
N PHE A 116 30.65 25.62 -31.43
CA PHE A 116 29.63 26.36 -32.20
C PHE A 116 28.64 27.12 -31.31
N VAL A 117 28.37 26.65 -30.08
CA VAL A 117 27.49 27.36 -29.12
C VAL A 117 28.23 28.56 -28.54
N ILE A 118 29.49 28.38 -28.15
CA ILE A 118 30.34 29.45 -27.62
C ILE A 118 30.44 30.57 -28.68
N ASP A 119 30.84 30.22 -29.89
CA ASP A 119 30.95 31.14 -31.02
C ASP A 119 29.61 31.82 -31.35
N ALA A 120 28.49 31.08 -31.31
CA ALA A 120 27.16 31.65 -31.56
C ALA A 120 26.76 32.67 -30.49
N VAL A 121 26.91 32.33 -29.21
CA VAL A 121 26.58 33.22 -28.09
C VAL A 121 27.45 34.47 -28.12
N LEU A 122 28.76 34.34 -28.33
CA LEU A 122 29.67 35.48 -28.48
C LEU A 122 29.30 36.35 -29.70
N ALA A 123 28.98 35.75 -30.85
CA ALA A 123 28.61 36.50 -32.05
C ALA A 123 27.28 37.28 -31.93
N THR A 124 26.31 36.81 -31.13
CA THR A 124 25.00 37.47 -31.00
C THR A 124 24.76 38.28 -29.74
N GLU A 125 25.23 37.81 -28.58
CA GLU A 125 24.92 38.45 -27.30
C GLU A 125 26.05 39.40 -26.86
N ASP A 126 27.33 39.08 -27.13
CA ASP A 126 28.46 39.91 -26.68
C ASP A 126 29.78 39.74 -27.48
N GLU A 127 29.84 40.38 -28.64
CA GLU A 127 31.01 40.40 -29.55
C GLU A 127 32.32 40.83 -28.86
N TYR A 128 32.24 41.62 -27.78
CA TYR A 128 33.38 42.21 -27.08
C TYR A 128 33.68 41.56 -25.73
N PHE A 129 33.08 40.39 -25.45
CA PHE A 129 33.19 39.71 -24.16
C PHE A 129 34.64 39.59 -23.68
N GLU A 130 35.54 39.06 -24.51
CA GLU A 130 36.96 38.85 -24.17
C GLU A 130 37.75 40.14 -23.86
N VAL A 131 37.24 41.31 -24.24
CA VAL A 131 37.97 42.59 -24.18
C VAL A 131 37.45 43.53 -23.09
N HIS A 132 36.16 43.47 -22.78
CA HIS A 132 35.55 44.39 -21.82
C HIS A 132 35.76 43.98 -20.35
N LYS A 133 35.46 44.89 -19.42
CA LYS A 133 35.51 44.69 -17.97
C LYS A 133 34.13 44.91 -17.33
N GLY A 134 33.24 43.95 -17.50
CA GLY A 134 31.86 43.91 -17.03
C GLY A 134 30.86 44.69 -17.89
N ILE A 135 31.30 45.79 -18.52
CA ILE A 135 30.45 46.64 -19.37
C ILE A 135 31.16 47.08 -20.64
N VAL A 136 30.38 47.35 -21.70
CA VAL A 136 30.85 48.03 -22.92
C VAL A 136 30.44 49.51 -22.86
N PRO A 137 31.34 50.47 -22.54
CA PRO A 137 30.93 51.87 -22.31
C PRO A 137 30.29 52.51 -23.54
N LYS A 138 30.74 52.16 -24.75
CA LYS A 138 30.15 52.63 -26.02
C LYS A 138 28.72 52.12 -26.23
N ALA A 139 28.35 50.98 -25.67
CA ALA A 139 26.97 50.49 -25.68
C ALA A 139 26.12 51.24 -24.65
N LEU A 140 26.63 51.43 -23.43
CA LEU A 140 25.95 52.19 -22.37
C LEU A 140 25.61 53.64 -22.79
N PHE A 141 26.59 54.37 -23.33
CA PHE A 141 26.37 55.74 -23.82
C PHE A 141 25.40 55.80 -25.02
N ARG A 142 25.38 54.76 -25.87
CA ARG A 142 24.46 54.67 -27.00
C ARG A 142 23.02 54.44 -26.54
N GLY A 143 22.81 53.51 -25.61
CA GLY A 143 21.50 53.26 -25.00
C GLY A 143 20.95 54.50 -24.31
N LEU A 144 21.77 55.18 -23.50
CA LEU A 144 21.37 56.41 -22.82
C LEU A 144 21.01 57.54 -23.79
N LEU A 145 21.68 57.64 -24.95
CA LEU A 145 21.28 58.57 -26.03
C LEU A 145 20.01 58.12 -26.76
N GLN A 146 19.78 56.81 -26.94
CA GLN A 146 18.56 56.26 -27.55
C GLN A 146 17.34 56.54 -26.67
N ASP A 147 17.45 56.33 -25.35
CA ASP A 147 16.39 56.61 -24.37
C ASP A 147 16.05 58.10 -24.30
N VAL A 148 17.08 58.97 -24.25
CA VAL A 148 16.87 60.44 -24.25
C VAL A 148 16.34 60.97 -25.59
N SER A 149 16.61 60.29 -26.71
CA SER A 149 16.11 60.66 -28.04
C SER A 149 14.76 60.04 -28.41
N ASN A 150 14.20 59.21 -27.53
CA ASN A 150 12.91 58.54 -27.72
C ASN A 150 12.87 57.69 -29.02
N SER A 151 13.95 56.94 -29.28
CA SER A 151 14.12 56.15 -30.51
C SER A 151 13.27 54.87 -30.49
N ASP A 152 12.55 54.60 -31.58
CA ASP A 152 11.76 53.37 -31.78
C ASP A 152 12.58 52.07 -31.81
N THR A 153 13.92 52.15 -31.80
CA THR A 153 14.83 51.00 -31.81
C THR A 153 15.87 51.08 -30.70
N GLN A 154 15.53 50.57 -29.51
CA GLN A 154 16.50 50.28 -28.46
C GLN A 154 17.41 49.12 -28.89
N THR A 155 18.71 49.38 -29.08
CA THR A 155 19.68 48.30 -29.32
C THR A 155 20.11 47.69 -28.00
N GLY A 156 19.87 46.38 -27.82
CA GLY A 156 20.36 45.62 -26.66
C GLY A 156 21.87 45.78 -26.51
N GLY A 157 22.30 46.32 -25.37
CA GLY A 157 23.69 46.69 -25.11
C GLY A 157 24.17 46.29 -23.71
N SER A 158 23.60 45.21 -23.16
CA SER A 158 24.03 44.62 -21.88
C SER A 158 24.92 43.41 -22.17
N THR A 159 26.03 43.30 -21.47
CA THR A 159 27.02 42.21 -21.61
C THR A 159 26.50 40.87 -21.06
N LEU A 160 27.16 39.75 -21.41
CA LEU A 160 26.88 38.44 -20.78
C LEU A 160 26.94 38.52 -19.25
N THR A 161 27.97 39.20 -18.73
CA THR A 161 28.18 39.43 -17.29
C THR A 161 27.03 40.22 -16.66
N GLN A 162 26.51 41.24 -17.34
CA GLN A 162 25.32 41.98 -16.90
C GLN A 162 24.05 41.10 -16.92
N GLN A 163 23.90 40.23 -17.92
CA GLN A 163 22.79 39.28 -17.98
C GLN A 163 22.87 38.26 -16.85
N LEU A 164 24.05 37.72 -16.55
CA LEU A 164 24.31 36.78 -15.46
C LEU A 164 23.94 37.40 -14.10
N ILE A 165 24.46 38.58 -13.78
CA ILE A 165 24.13 39.34 -12.56
C ILE A 165 22.62 39.59 -12.41
N LYS A 166 21.94 39.93 -13.51
CA LYS A 166 20.48 40.15 -13.55
C LYS A 166 19.69 38.88 -13.21
N ASN A 167 20.19 37.69 -13.54
CA ASN A 167 19.47 36.42 -13.35
C ASN A 167 19.80 35.68 -12.05
N GLN A 168 20.86 36.06 -11.32
CA GLN A 168 21.23 35.42 -10.04
C GLN A 168 21.15 36.35 -8.83
N ILE A 169 21.74 37.55 -8.93
CA ILE A 169 21.98 38.40 -7.76
C ILE A 169 20.88 39.46 -7.59
N LEU A 170 20.22 39.86 -8.67
CA LEU A 170 19.25 40.95 -8.67
C LEU A 170 17.82 40.46 -8.90
N THR A 171 16.85 41.19 -8.34
CA THR A 171 15.42 40.96 -8.57
C THR A 171 14.99 41.43 -9.96
N ASN A 172 13.89 40.88 -10.48
CA ASN A 172 13.36 41.19 -11.82
C ASN A 172 12.71 42.58 -12.00
N GLU A 173 12.87 43.52 -11.06
CA GLU A 173 12.27 44.86 -11.15
C GLU A 173 12.89 45.71 -12.27
N VAL A 174 12.12 46.58 -12.94
CA VAL A 174 12.68 47.49 -13.96
C VAL A 174 12.90 48.88 -13.35
N SER A 175 14.02 49.05 -12.65
CA SER A 175 14.42 50.32 -12.03
C SER A 175 15.81 50.80 -12.50
N TYR A 176 16.01 52.12 -12.53
CA TYR A 176 17.33 52.73 -12.77
C TYR A 176 18.33 52.33 -11.67
N GLU A 177 17.83 52.10 -10.46
CA GLU A 177 18.61 51.63 -9.32
C GLU A 177 19.18 50.22 -9.56
N ARG A 178 18.32 49.26 -9.96
CA ARG A 178 18.75 47.92 -10.36
C ARG A 178 19.76 47.99 -11.50
N LYS A 179 19.56 48.85 -12.52
CA LYS A 179 20.51 48.95 -13.63
C LYS A 179 21.87 49.52 -13.20
N ALA A 180 21.91 50.41 -12.21
CA ALA A 180 23.16 50.89 -11.61
C ALA A 180 23.86 49.79 -10.79
N LYS A 181 23.10 49.03 -9.98
CA LYS A 181 23.57 47.84 -9.25
C LYS A 181 24.13 46.77 -10.19
N GLU A 182 23.42 46.49 -11.28
CA GLU A 182 23.81 45.53 -12.34
C GLU A 182 25.17 45.89 -12.96
N ILE A 183 25.40 47.17 -13.26
CA ILE A 183 26.69 47.68 -13.77
C ILE A 183 27.80 47.51 -12.73
N LEU A 184 27.55 47.91 -11.47
CA LEU A 184 28.55 47.82 -10.39
C LEU A 184 28.95 46.36 -10.13
N LEU A 185 27.97 45.47 -10.02
CA LEU A 185 28.17 44.06 -9.73
C LEU A 185 28.80 43.33 -10.93
N ALA A 186 28.44 43.64 -12.17
CA ALA A 186 29.10 43.06 -13.35
C ALA A 186 30.58 43.45 -13.43
N MET A 187 30.92 44.72 -13.17
CA MET A 187 32.32 45.17 -13.08
C MET A 187 33.09 44.50 -11.94
N ARG A 188 32.42 44.15 -10.83
CA ARG A 188 32.99 43.45 -9.68
C ARG A 188 33.17 41.95 -9.96
N LEU A 189 32.23 41.32 -10.67
CA LEU A 189 32.29 39.90 -11.02
C LEU A 189 33.51 39.61 -11.89
N GLU A 190 33.78 40.41 -12.93
CA GLU A 190 34.99 40.25 -13.77
C GLU A 190 36.30 40.65 -13.09
N HIS A 191 36.24 41.22 -11.88
CA HIS A 191 37.43 41.38 -11.05
C HIS A 191 37.73 40.11 -10.23
N PHE A 192 36.72 39.28 -9.99
CA PHE A 192 36.77 38.10 -9.12
C PHE A 192 36.79 36.76 -9.86
N MET A 193 36.20 36.71 -11.06
CA MET A 193 36.09 35.55 -11.94
C MET A 193 36.71 35.85 -13.31
N ASN A 194 37.19 34.80 -13.98
CA ASN A 194 37.72 34.88 -15.33
C ASN A 194 36.59 34.73 -16.39
N LYS A 195 36.93 34.86 -17.68
CA LYS A 195 35.96 34.83 -18.79
C LYS A 195 35.32 33.47 -18.99
N GLU A 196 36.09 32.38 -18.87
CA GLU A 196 35.61 31.00 -18.97
C GLU A 196 34.60 30.71 -17.85
N GLU A 197 34.93 31.05 -16.60
CA GLU A 197 34.05 30.90 -15.43
C GLU A 197 32.72 31.66 -15.59
N ILE A 198 32.75 32.88 -16.13
CA ILE A 198 31.55 33.70 -16.35
C ILE A 198 30.70 33.15 -17.51
N LEU A 199 31.33 32.64 -18.56
CA LEU A 199 30.64 32.04 -19.70
C LEU A 199 29.99 30.70 -19.30
N GLU A 200 30.68 29.87 -18.52
CA GLU A 200 30.15 28.64 -17.93
C GLU A 200 28.90 28.92 -17.08
N ALA A 201 28.99 29.87 -16.14
CA ALA A 201 27.85 30.27 -15.32
C ALA A 201 26.70 30.84 -16.16
N TYR A 202 26.97 31.73 -17.12
CA TYR A 202 25.95 32.24 -18.03
C TYR A 202 25.21 31.12 -18.78
N LEU A 203 25.96 30.16 -19.34
CA LEU A 203 25.40 29.04 -20.10
C LEU A 203 24.59 28.07 -19.24
N ASN A 204 24.91 27.90 -17.95
CA ASN A 204 24.12 27.07 -17.02
C ASN A 204 22.88 27.79 -16.46
N ILE A 205 22.89 29.13 -16.37
CA ILE A 205 21.82 29.89 -15.71
C ILE A 205 20.72 30.37 -16.65
N ILE A 206 21.07 30.74 -17.89
CA ILE A 206 20.15 31.46 -18.78
C ILE A 206 18.93 30.60 -19.17
N PRO A 207 17.69 31.15 -19.17
CA PRO A 207 16.50 30.39 -19.53
C PRO A 207 16.36 30.19 -21.04
N TYR A 208 16.05 28.96 -21.44
CA TYR A 208 15.86 28.53 -22.83
C TYR A 208 14.37 28.23 -23.17
N GLY A 209 13.45 28.72 -22.34
CA GLY A 209 12.02 28.64 -22.60
C GLY A 209 11.45 27.32 -22.12
N ARG A 210 11.05 26.43 -23.05
CA ARG A 210 10.40 25.15 -22.74
C ARG A 210 11.05 23.96 -23.47
N ASN A 211 10.96 22.77 -22.87
CA ASN A 211 11.34 21.49 -23.48
C ASN A 211 10.16 20.82 -24.21
N SER A 212 10.39 19.63 -24.78
CA SER A 212 9.37 18.82 -25.47
C SER A 212 8.21 18.35 -24.58
N ASN A 213 8.35 18.40 -23.25
CA ASN A 213 7.28 18.11 -22.29
C ASN A 213 6.55 19.39 -21.83
N GLY A 214 6.96 20.57 -22.32
CA GLY A 214 6.37 21.87 -21.98
C GLY A 214 6.77 22.44 -20.63
N ARG A 215 7.67 21.76 -19.88
CA ARG A 215 8.29 22.27 -18.64
C ARG A 215 9.27 23.39 -18.99
N ASN A 216 9.48 24.35 -18.08
CA ASN A 216 10.43 25.44 -18.32
C ASN A 216 11.85 24.93 -18.14
N ILE A 217 12.80 25.45 -18.92
CA ILE A 217 14.20 25.00 -18.90
C ILE A 217 15.20 26.16 -18.83
N ALA A 218 16.29 25.94 -18.10
CA ALA A 218 17.48 26.77 -18.06
C ALA A 218 18.73 25.89 -18.17
N GLY A 219 19.84 26.47 -18.63
CA GLY A 219 21.10 25.74 -18.79
C GLY A 219 21.26 25.05 -20.13
N ILE A 220 22.47 25.12 -20.69
CA ILE A 220 22.76 24.72 -22.07
C ILE A 220 22.61 23.21 -22.30
N GLU A 221 22.99 22.36 -21.34
CA GLU A 221 22.81 20.91 -21.43
C GLU A 221 21.31 20.54 -21.41
N THR A 222 20.54 21.20 -20.56
CA THR A 222 19.08 21.00 -20.49
C THR A 222 18.37 21.52 -21.73
N ALA A 223 18.87 22.60 -22.35
CA ALA A 223 18.39 23.08 -23.64
C ALA A 223 18.71 22.11 -24.80
N ALA A 224 19.95 21.62 -24.88
CA ALA A 224 20.37 20.65 -25.88
C ALA A 224 19.54 19.36 -25.79
N ASN A 225 19.39 18.84 -24.58
CA ASN A 225 18.65 17.61 -24.33
C ASN A 225 17.14 17.82 -24.50
N GLY A 226 16.57 18.86 -23.88
CA GLY A 226 15.14 19.15 -23.87
C GLY A 226 14.57 19.60 -25.22
N ILE A 227 15.40 20.14 -26.12
CA ILE A 227 14.97 20.59 -27.46
C ILE A 227 15.31 19.59 -28.56
N PHE A 228 16.51 18.99 -28.55
CA PHE A 228 17.01 18.16 -29.66
C PHE A 228 17.38 16.72 -29.27
N ASN A 229 17.28 16.35 -27.99
CA ASN A 229 17.76 15.06 -27.45
C ASN A 229 19.26 14.79 -27.70
N VAL A 230 20.09 15.84 -27.66
CA VAL A 230 21.56 15.76 -27.78
C VAL A 230 22.23 16.36 -26.54
N LYS A 231 23.52 16.10 -26.35
CA LYS A 231 24.34 16.77 -25.31
C LYS A 231 24.84 18.12 -25.83
N ALA A 232 25.18 19.05 -24.94
CA ALA A 232 25.65 20.39 -25.31
C ALA A 232 26.90 20.36 -26.20
N LYS A 233 27.83 19.40 -25.98
CA LYS A 233 29.00 19.19 -26.84
C LYS A 233 28.71 18.66 -28.24
N ASP A 234 27.61 17.94 -28.41
CA ASP A 234 27.24 17.27 -29.66
C ASP A 234 26.33 18.16 -30.55
N LEU A 235 26.03 19.39 -30.10
CA LEU A 235 25.25 20.37 -30.85
C LEU A 235 25.94 20.76 -32.17
N SER A 236 25.26 20.48 -33.28
CA SER A 236 25.65 20.92 -34.62
C SER A 236 25.46 22.43 -34.81
N LEU A 237 26.11 23.03 -35.82
CA LEU A 237 26.05 24.47 -36.09
C LEU A 237 24.60 25.04 -36.17
N PRO A 238 23.63 24.42 -36.89
CA PRO A 238 22.25 24.92 -36.89
C PRO A 238 21.58 24.85 -35.51
N GLN A 239 21.78 23.77 -34.75
CA GLN A 239 21.22 23.58 -33.42
C GLN A 239 21.82 24.56 -32.40
N ALA A 240 23.13 24.76 -32.44
CA ALA A 240 23.87 25.72 -31.64
C ALA A 240 23.39 27.16 -31.91
N ALA A 241 23.27 27.54 -33.18
CA ALA A 241 22.73 28.85 -33.57
C ALA A 241 21.26 29.04 -33.18
N TYR A 242 20.45 27.96 -33.20
CA TYR A 242 19.06 28.01 -32.75
C TYR A 242 19.01 28.27 -31.24
N ILE A 243 19.71 27.48 -30.44
CA ILE A 243 19.73 27.60 -28.97
C ILE A 243 20.32 28.93 -28.51
N ALA A 244 21.45 29.37 -29.08
CA ALA A 244 22.04 30.69 -28.78
C ALA A 244 21.09 31.87 -29.11
N GLY A 245 20.16 31.67 -30.04
CA GLY A 245 19.13 32.65 -30.37
C GLY A 245 18.02 32.81 -29.32
N ILE A 246 17.74 31.76 -28.54
CA ILE A 246 16.58 31.67 -27.64
C ILE A 246 16.60 32.68 -26.47
N PRO A 247 17.71 32.88 -25.72
CA PRO A 247 17.77 33.75 -24.53
C PRO A 247 17.16 35.15 -24.66
N GLN A 248 17.21 35.75 -25.86
CA GLN A 248 16.63 37.06 -26.12
C GLN A 248 15.10 37.11 -25.89
N ALA A 249 14.37 36.03 -26.19
CA ALA A 249 12.93 35.92 -25.95
C ALA A 249 12.53 34.45 -25.76
N PRO A 250 12.83 33.83 -24.59
CA PRO A 250 12.87 32.37 -24.47
C PRO A 250 11.56 31.68 -24.82
N PHE A 251 10.43 32.20 -24.33
CA PHE A 251 9.10 31.66 -24.63
C PHE A 251 8.60 31.95 -26.05
N ALA A 252 9.14 32.96 -26.74
CA ALA A 252 8.82 33.24 -28.12
C ALA A 252 9.59 32.29 -29.07
N TYR A 253 10.88 32.08 -28.80
CA TYR A 253 11.80 31.36 -29.70
C TYR A 253 11.94 29.86 -29.44
N THR A 254 11.63 29.34 -28.23
CA THR A 254 11.48 27.88 -28.02
C THR A 254 10.46 27.28 -29.00
N PRO A 255 10.64 26.06 -29.53
CA PRO A 255 9.69 25.47 -30.47
C PRO A 255 8.43 24.94 -29.79
N PHE A 256 8.37 24.83 -28.45
CA PHE A 256 7.27 24.17 -27.75
C PHE A 256 6.27 25.13 -27.09
N ARG A 257 5.03 24.66 -26.92
CA ARG A 257 3.96 25.30 -26.15
C ARG A 257 3.91 24.76 -24.70
N GLN A 258 3.01 25.32 -23.91
CA GLN A 258 2.62 24.72 -22.62
C GLN A 258 1.94 23.38 -22.90
N GLY A 259 2.39 22.31 -22.24
CA GLY A 259 1.97 20.93 -22.56
C GLY A 259 2.68 20.29 -23.77
N GLY A 260 3.92 20.70 -24.08
CA GLY A 260 4.84 19.94 -24.94
C GLY A 260 4.60 19.96 -26.46
N THR A 261 3.42 20.41 -26.92
CA THR A 261 3.13 20.47 -28.37
C THR A 261 4.05 21.46 -29.10
N ILE A 262 4.55 21.06 -30.28
CA ILE A 262 5.34 21.92 -31.15
C ILE A 262 4.46 23.07 -31.67
N LYS A 263 5.03 24.28 -31.77
CA LYS A 263 4.39 25.47 -32.35
C LYS A 263 4.18 25.29 -33.85
N GLU A 264 3.18 25.99 -34.38
CA GLU A 264 2.85 25.95 -35.81
C GLU A 264 2.83 27.36 -36.42
N GLY A 265 3.03 27.44 -37.73
CA GLY A 265 2.95 28.68 -38.50
C GLY A 265 3.93 29.75 -38.02
N GLU A 266 3.46 30.99 -37.94
CA GLU A 266 4.25 32.17 -37.56
C GLU A 266 4.97 31.99 -36.21
N ALA A 267 4.32 31.36 -35.23
CA ALA A 267 4.88 31.18 -33.88
C ALA A 267 6.13 30.28 -33.86
N LEU A 268 6.23 29.30 -34.78
CA LEU A 268 7.44 28.49 -34.93
C LEU A 268 8.53 29.25 -35.71
N GLN A 269 8.10 30.01 -36.72
CA GLN A 269 8.99 30.74 -37.61
C GLN A 269 9.83 31.79 -36.87
N LEU A 270 9.32 32.39 -35.78
CA LEU A 270 10.06 33.33 -34.94
C LEU A 270 11.43 32.78 -34.47
N GLY A 271 11.47 31.54 -33.95
CA GLY A 271 12.72 30.91 -33.52
C GLY A 271 13.65 30.59 -34.69
N ILE A 272 13.08 30.18 -35.83
CA ILE A 272 13.84 29.85 -37.05
C ILE A 272 14.48 31.10 -37.68
N GLU A 273 13.78 32.24 -37.74
CA GLU A 273 14.38 33.50 -38.20
C GLU A 273 15.41 34.04 -37.22
N ARG A 274 15.22 33.82 -35.91
CA ARG A 274 16.24 34.15 -34.90
C ARG A 274 17.51 33.30 -35.09
N MET A 275 17.39 31.99 -35.33
CA MET A 275 18.51 31.10 -35.70
C MET A 275 19.27 31.62 -36.93
N LYS A 276 18.56 32.01 -38.00
CA LYS A 276 19.20 32.58 -39.20
C LYS A 276 19.91 33.90 -38.91
N THR A 277 19.37 34.71 -38.01
CA THR A 277 20.03 35.95 -37.54
C THR A 277 21.33 35.63 -36.79
N VAL A 278 21.35 34.57 -35.97
CA VAL A 278 22.55 34.09 -35.26
C VAL A 278 23.60 33.60 -36.26
N LEU A 279 23.23 32.73 -37.20
CA LEU A 279 24.12 32.27 -38.27
C LEU A 279 24.70 33.44 -39.09
N PHE A 280 23.90 34.45 -39.40
CA PHE A 280 24.37 35.65 -40.10
C PHE A 280 25.43 36.41 -39.29
N ARG A 281 25.22 36.57 -37.97
CA ARG A 281 26.19 37.21 -37.08
C ARG A 281 27.49 36.42 -36.96
N MET A 282 27.42 35.08 -36.88
CA MET A 282 28.61 34.22 -36.86
C MET A 282 29.45 34.37 -38.14
N ASN A 283 28.80 34.53 -39.31
CA ASN A 283 29.50 34.79 -40.58
C ASN A 283 30.06 36.23 -40.64
N GLU A 284 29.30 37.24 -40.20
CA GLU A 284 29.73 38.65 -40.17
C GLU A 284 30.95 38.88 -39.26
N THR A 285 31.04 38.15 -38.15
CA THR A 285 32.15 38.20 -37.19
C THR A 285 33.29 37.22 -37.51
N GLY A 286 33.09 36.31 -38.46
CA GLY A 286 34.12 35.40 -38.97
C GLY A 286 34.34 34.10 -38.19
N TYR A 287 33.41 33.71 -37.30
CA TYR A 287 33.45 32.41 -36.61
C TYR A 287 33.11 31.23 -37.53
N ILE A 288 32.32 31.46 -38.58
CA ILE A 288 32.01 30.46 -39.62
C ILE A 288 32.34 30.99 -41.01
N THR A 289 32.52 30.07 -41.96
CA THR A 289 32.73 30.38 -43.37
C THR A 289 31.42 30.61 -44.12
N ASP A 290 31.50 31.29 -45.27
CA ASP A 290 30.36 31.44 -46.18
C ASP A 290 29.76 30.09 -46.61
N GLU A 291 30.55 29.02 -46.71
CA GLU A 291 30.04 27.68 -47.06
C GLU A 291 29.20 27.09 -45.92
N GLU A 292 29.72 27.14 -44.69
CA GLU A 292 29.00 26.68 -43.49
C GLU A 292 27.72 27.48 -43.26
N TYR A 293 27.77 28.81 -43.41
CA TYR A 293 26.59 29.68 -43.38
C TYR A 293 25.55 29.28 -44.44
N ASN A 294 25.97 29.12 -45.70
CA ASN A 294 25.08 28.77 -46.81
C ASN A 294 24.48 27.36 -46.69
N ASN A 295 25.10 26.46 -45.94
CA ASN A 295 24.58 25.13 -45.64
C ASN A 295 23.63 25.18 -44.43
N ALA A 296 24.04 25.81 -43.33
CA ALA A 296 23.27 25.91 -42.09
C ALA A 296 21.95 26.70 -42.26
N VAL A 297 21.97 27.80 -43.02
CA VAL A 297 20.77 28.65 -43.26
C VAL A 297 19.67 27.92 -44.06
N LYS A 298 20.02 26.85 -44.77
CA LYS A 298 19.11 25.97 -45.53
C LYS A 298 18.70 24.72 -44.76
N TYR A 299 19.29 24.47 -43.59
CA TYR A 299 19.01 23.30 -42.79
C TYR A 299 17.59 23.37 -42.20
N ASP A 300 16.86 22.27 -42.26
CA ASP A 300 15.52 22.16 -41.70
C ASP A 300 15.60 21.67 -40.26
N ILE A 301 15.84 22.63 -39.35
CA ILE A 301 15.97 22.42 -37.91
C ILE A 301 14.73 21.76 -37.27
N THR A 302 13.57 21.79 -37.95
CA THR A 302 12.33 21.22 -37.41
C THR A 302 12.35 19.70 -37.28
N LYS A 303 13.21 19.03 -38.05
CA LYS A 303 13.43 17.59 -38.01
C LYS A 303 14.14 17.11 -36.74
N ASP A 304 14.83 18.02 -36.06
CA ASP A 304 15.64 17.70 -34.89
C ASP A 304 14.84 17.84 -33.58
N PHE A 305 13.65 18.47 -33.62
CA PHE A 305 12.87 18.73 -32.42
C PHE A 305 12.40 17.43 -31.74
N ARG A 306 12.80 17.28 -30.47
CA ARG A 306 12.45 16.15 -29.61
C ARG A 306 10.93 16.04 -29.44
N GLN A 307 10.44 14.80 -29.41
CA GLN A 307 9.04 14.50 -29.11
C GLN A 307 8.81 14.49 -27.58
N PRO A 308 7.58 14.71 -27.10
CA PRO A 308 7.26 14.52 -25.68
C PRO A 308 7.53 13.07 -25.24
N GLU A 309 7.97 12.92 -24.00
CA GLU A 309 8.19 11.64 -23.32
C GLU A 309 7.23 11.53 -22.12
N ILE A 310 6.79 10.31 -21.82
CA ILE A 310 5.88 10.07 -20.68
C ILE A 310 6.64 10.37 -19.39
N LEU A 311 6.13 11.32 -18.61
CA LEU A 311 6.79 11.77 -17.38
C LEU A 311 6.67 10.71 -16.26
N PRO A 312 7.57 10.71 -15.26
CA PRO A 312 7.48 9.80 -14.11
C PRO A 312 6.13 9.87 -13.38
N GLU A 313 5.61 11.07 -13.15
CA GLU A 313 4.31 11.28 -12.52
C GLU A 313 3.11 10.86 -13.40
N GLU A 314 3.31 10.68 -14.71
CA GLU A 314 2.29 10.14 -15.62
C GLU A 314 2.38 8.61 -15.69
N LYS A 315 3.59 8.05 -15.74
CA LYS A 315 3.82 6.61 -15.87
C LYS A 315 3.59 5.85 -14.56
N TYR A 316 4.06 6.42 -13.45
CA TYR A 316 3.97 5.82 -12.11
C TYR A 316 3.53 6.90 -11.08
N PRO A 317 2.30 7.43 -11.18
CA PRO A 317 1.85 8.54 -10.35
C PRO A 317 2.00 8.29 -8.85
N TRP A 318 1.39 7.21 -8.33
CA TRP A 318 1.46 6.87 -6.90
C TRP A 318 2.91 6.72 -6.41
N LEU A 319 3.77 6.06 -7.16
CA LEU A 319 5.19 5.88 -6.80
C LEU A 319 5.93 7.22 -6.76
N THR A 320 5.75 8.07 -7.77
CA THR A 320 6.45 9.36 -7.86
C THR A 320 6.05 10.29 -6.71
N TYR A 321 4.75 10.40 -6.41
CA TYR A 321 4.25 11.21 -5.29
C TYR A 321 4.61 10.61 -3.92
N GLU A 322 4.62 9.29 -3.77
CA GLU A 322 5.04 8.63 -2.52
C GLU A 322 6.54 8.84 -2.24
N ILE A 323 7.39 8.78 -3.28
CA ILE A 323 8.81 9.14 -3.17
C ILE A 323 8.97 10.61 -2.75
N GLU A 324 8.28 11.54 -3.43
CA GLU A 324 8.34 12.97 -3.11
C GLU A 324 7.97 13.23 -1.64
N ASN A 325 6.86 12.63 -1.16
CA ASN A 325 6.40 12.76 0.22
C ASN A 325 7.41 12.20 1.24
N ARG A 326 8.00 11.02 1.01
CA ARG A 326 8.96 10.41 1.95
C ARG A 326 10.30 11.14 1.97
N VAL A 327 10.82 11.52 0.80
CA VAL A 327 12.04 12.34 0.70
C VAL A 327 11.84 13.68 1.41
N LYS A 328 10.66 14.29 1.27
CA LYS A 328 10.31 15.54 1.95
C LYS A 328 10.28 15.39 3.47
N ALA A 329 9.71 14.31 4.01
CA ALA A 329 9.76 14.03 5.44
C ALA A 329 11.20 13.87 5.94
N ILE A 330 12.01 13.04 5.25
CA ILE A 330 13.42 12.80 5.59
C ILE A 330 14.23 14.11 5.58
N LEU A 331 14.12 14.93 4.53
CA LEU A 331 14.86 16.18 4.41
C LEU A 331 14.39 17.24 5.40
N ARG A 332 13.09 17.31 5.70
CA ARG A 332 12.53 18.18 6.76
C ARG A 332 13.20 17.90 8.10
N ASP A 333 13.34 16.61 8.44
CA ASP A 333 13.89 16.18 9.71
C ASP A 333 15.42 16.38 9.74
N LYS A 334 16.12 16.10 8.63
CA LYS A 334 17.56 16.41 8.46
C LYS A 334 17.87 17.91 8.53
N PHE A 335 17.00 18.78 8.03
CA PHE A 335 17.15 20.23 8.16
C PHE A 335 16.84 20.74 9.57
N ALA A 336 15.94 20.08 10.31
CA ALA A 336 15.76 20.34 11.74
C ALA A 336 17.01 19.95 12.53
N GLU A 337 17.54 18.74 12.32
CA GLU A 337 18.77 18.24 12.95
C GLU A 337 19.97 19.17 12.68
N ALA A 338 20.15 19.65 11.44
CA ALA A 338 21.21 20.58 11.06
C ALA A 338 21.14 21.91 11.81
N ASP A 339 19.93 22.42 12.07
CA ASP A 339 19.66 23.60 12.91
C ASP A 339 19.69 23.27 14.43
N SER A 340 20.13 22.06 14.82
CA SER A 340 20.13 21.54 16.20
C SER A 340 18.74 21.51 16.84
N ILE A 341 17.72 21.24 16.04
CA ILE A 341 16.32 21.05 16.44
C ILE A 341 16.00 19.55 16.40
N ASP A 342 15.53 19.03 17.53
CA ASP A 342 14.98 17.69 17.68
C ASP A 342 13.73 17.49 16.78
N PRO A 343 13.71 16.51 15.85
CA PRO A 343 12.55 16.25 14.97
C PRO A 343 11.23 16.01 15.71
N ASP A 344 11.23 15.41 16.91
CA ASP A 344 10.02 15.16 17.72
C ASP A 344 9.27 16.47 18.09
N ARG A 345 9.94 17.62 18.00
CA ARG A 345 9.32 18.93 18.21
C ARG A 345 8.45 19.38 17.03
N LEU A 346 8.68 18.87 15.82
CA LEU A 346 7.96 19.28 14.62
C LEU A 346 6.46 18.94 14.73
N ASP A 347 6.14 17.76 15.26
CA ASP A 347 4.76 17.29 15.49
C ASP A 347 3.95 18.21 16.40
N ASN A 348 4.64 18.86 17.35
CA ASN A 348 4.04 19.68 18.39
C ASN A 348 4.11 21.19 18.07
N GLU A 349 5.02 21.62 17.18
CA GLU A 349 5.29 23.03 16.86
C GLU A 349 5.00 23.35 15.38
N LYS A 350 3.72 23.56 15.04
CA LYS A 350 3.25 23.82 13.66
C LYS A 350 4.09 24.82 12.83
N LYS A 351 4.59 25.90 13.44
CA LYS A 351 5.44 26.89 12.74
C LYS A 351 6.82 26.36 12.37
N LEU A 352 7.35 25.45 13.19
CA LEU A 352 8.64 24.79 13.00
C LEU A 352 8.50 23.74 11.91
N TYR A 353 7.43 22.94 11.95
CA TYR A 353 6.98 22.09 10.86
C TYR A 353 6.88 22.88 9.55
N GLU A 354 6.06 23.95 9.50
CA GLU A 354 5.86 24.77 8.29
C GLU A 354 7.18 25.35 7.74
N LYS A 355 8.12 25.75 8.60
CA LYS A 355 9.45 26.22 8.17
C LYS A 355 10.21 25.12 7.41
N TYR A 356 10.40 23.96 8.04
CA TYR A 356 11.23 22.90 7.46
C TYR A 356 10.53 22.15 6.31
N ASP A 357 9.21 22.04 6.33
CA ASP A 357 8.40 21.48 5.23
C ASP A 357 8.56 22.30 3.93
N ILE A 358 8.59 23.64 4.05
CA ILE A 358 8.87 24.55 2.93
C ILE A 358 10.34 24.45 2.46
N LEU A 359 11.30 24.31 3.39
CA LEU A 359 12.71 24.14 3.03
C LEU A 359 12.94 22.81 2.29
N ALA A 360 12.41 21.70 2.81
CA ALA A 360 12.47 20.38 2.18
C ALA A 360 11.82 20.37 0.80
N GLN A 361 10.60 20.93 0.66
CA GLN A 361 9.92 21.00 -0.63
C GLN A 361 10.72 21.78 -1.69
N ARG A 362 11.35 22.90 -1.32
CA ARG A 362 12.18 23.69 -2.25
C ARG A 362 13.42 22.91 -2.65
N SER A 363 14.14 22.43 -1.65
CA SER A 363 15.39 21.68 -1.80
C SER A 363 15.24 20.46 -2.73
N ILE A 364 14.13 19.72 -2.63
CA ILE A 364 13.80 18.63 -3.57
C ILE A 364 13.72 19.11 -5.04
N SER A 365 13.22 20.31 -5.28
CA SER A 365 13.07 20.88 -6.62
C SER A 365 14.32 21.62 -7.13
N THR A 366 15.28 21.95 -6.24
CA THR A 366 16.43 22.84 -6.55
C THR A 366 17.81 22.28 -6.23
N ASP A 367 17.99 21.24 -5.43
CA ASP A 367 19.31 20.88 -4.89
C ASP A 367 19.89 19.61 -5.57
N GLY A 368 19.27 19.14 -6.67
CA GLY A 368 19.84 18.12 -7.56
C GLY A 368 20.04 16.73 -6.97
N TYR A 369 19.28 16.34 -5.94
CA TYR A 369 19.50 15.07 -5.24
C TYR A 369 19.35 13.84 -6.14
N ARG A 370 20.16 12.80 -5.88
CA ARG A 370 19.93 11.43 -6.37
C ARG A 370 19.23 10.61 -5.29
N ILE A 371 18.00 10.21 -5.55
CA ILE A 371 17.12 9.52 -4.62
C ILE A 371 17.00 8.06 -5.05
N HIS A 372 17.57 7.16 -4.25
CA HIS A 372 17.56 5.72 -4.51
C HIS A 372 16.49 5.04 -3.64
N THR A 373 15.60 4.29 -4.29
CA THR A 373 14.51 3.58 -3.62
C THR A 373 14.79 2.09 -3.44
N THR A 374 14.02 1.45 -2.58
CA THR A 374 13.98 -0.01 -2.39
C THR A 374 13.10 -0.72 -3.42
N ILE A 375 12.35 0.03 -4.23
CA ILE A 375 11.34 -0.50 -5.14
C ILE A 375 12.02 -1.24 -6.30
N ASN A 376 11.79 -2.54 -6.38
CA ASN A 376 12.21 -3.35 -7.52
C ASN A 376 11.28 -3.07 -8.71
N LYS A 377 11.85 -2.51 -9.79
CA LYS A 377 11.10 -2.10 -10.98
C LYS A 377 10.25 -3.22 -11.57
N ASP A 378 10.82 -4.41 -11.75
CA ASP A 378 10.16 -5.53 -12.41
C ASP A 378 9.01 -6.09 -11.54
N MET A 379 9.18 -6.12 -10.22
CA MET A 379 8.10 -6.45 -9.27
C MET A 379 6.98 -5.40 -9.29
N TYR A 380 7.33 -4.10 -9.32
CA TYR A 380 6.37 -3.02 -9.39
C TYR A 380 5.55 -3.06 -10.69
N GLU A 381 6.20 -3.12 -11.86
CA GLU A 381 5.52 -3.24 -13.16
C GLU A 381 4.70 -4.54 -13.25
N THR A 382 5.17 -5.64 -12.65
CA THR A 382 4.41 -6.91 -12.57
C THR A 382 3.19 -6.79 -11.66
N MET A 383 3.25 -6.05 -10.55
CA MET A 383 2.09 -5.81 -9.68
C MET A 383 1.04 -4.93 -10.37
N LEU A 384 1.46 -3.93 -11.15
CA LEU A 384 0.58 -3.15 -12.03
C LEU A 384 -0.07 -4.03 -13.12
N LYS A 385 0.68 -4.98 -13.70
CA LYS A 385 0.13 -5.93 -14.68
C LYS A 385 -0.94 -6.83 -14.05
N VAL A 386 -0.71 -7.39 -12.85
CA VAL A 386 -1.71 -8.19 -12.14
C VAL A 386 -2.95 -7.36 -11.81
N ARG A 387 -2.79 -6.07 -11.52
CA ARG A 387 -3.92 -5.14 -11.35
C ARG A 387 -4.77 -5.01 -12.61
N ASP A 388 -4.14 -4.89 -13.77
CA ASP A 388 -4.84 -4.69 -15.05
C ASP A 388 -5.53 -5.96 -15.55
N GLU A 389 -4.94 -7.14 -15.30
CA GLU A 389 -5.45 -8.44 -15.74
C GLU A 389 -6.53 -9.03 -14.80
N PHE A 390 -6.74 -8.49 -13.59
CA PHE A 390 -7.69 -9.08 -12.63
C PHE A 390 -9.14 -8.62 -12.88
N GLU A 391 -9.96 -9.47 -13.51
CA GLU A 391 -11.35 -9.11 -13.85
C GLU A 391 -12.33 -9.14 -12.65
N TYR A 392 -11.96 -9.79 -11.54
CA TYR A 392 -12.89 -10.12 -10.45
C TYR A 392 -12.92 -9.08 -9.32
N TYR A 393 -12.65 -7.80 -9.57
CA TYR A 393 -12.68 -6.77 -8.51
C TYR A 393 -14.05 -6.66 -7.82
N GLY A 394 -15.12 -6.48 -8.60
CA GLY A 394 -16.47 -6.31 -8.09
C GLY A 394 -17.31 -5.40 -8.98
N HIS A 395 -18.42 -4.91 -8.45
CA HIS A 395 -19.30 -3.99 -9.16
C HIS A 395 -18.69 -2.57 -9.17
N THR A 396 -18.86 -1.85 -10.28
CA THR A 396 -18.60 -0.42 -10.36
C THR A 396 -19.92 0.31 -10.17
N PHE A 397 -20.01 1.14 -9.13
CA PHE A 397 -21.12 2.08 -8.95
C PHE A 397 -20.87 3.34 -9.78
N GLN A 398 -21.85 4.23 -9.86
CA GLN A 398 -21.68 5.59 -10.36
C GLN A 398 -22.09 6.60 -9.30
N LYS A 399 -21.39 7.72 -9.23
CA LYS A 399 -21.67 8.82 -8.30
C LYS A 399 -21.77 10.13 -9.07
N GLU A 400 -22.74 10.96 -8.67
CA GLU A 400 -22.77 12.37 -9.06
C GLU A 400 -21.65 13.10 -8.32
N VAL A 401 -20.70 13.64 -9.09
CA VAL A 401 -19.57 14.44 -8.59
C VAL A 401 -19.67 15.81 -9.25
N LYS A 402 -19.41 16.87 -8.48
CA LYS A 402 -19.28 18.20 -9.06
C LYS A 402 -17.87 18.32 -9.65
N ASP A 403 -17.78 18.50 -10.95
CA ASP A 403 -16.53 18.77 -11.65
C ASP A 403 -15.94 20.11 -11.19
N GLU A 404 -14.65 20.13 -10.85
CA GLU A 404 -14.03 21.31 -10.23
C GLU A 404 -13.77 22.44 -11.24
N ASP A 405 -13.49 22.11 -12.50
CA ASP A 405 -13.17 23.06 -13.57
C ASP A 405 -14.43 23.73 -14.16
N SER A 406 -15.45 22.93 -14.49
CA SER A 406 -16.71 23.42 -15.09
C SER A 406 -17.77 23.79 -14.06
N GLY A 407 -17.71 23.19 -12.87
CA GLY A 407 -18.74 23.32 -11.85
C GLY A 407 -20.03 22.54 -12.12
N GLU A 408 -20.10 21.75 -13.20
CA GLU A 408 -21.25 20.91 -13.55
C GLU A 408 -21.29 19.62 -12.71
N ILE A 409 -22.47 18.99 -12.62
CA ILE A 409 -22.61 17.66 -11.99
C ILE A 409 -22.42 16.60 -13.07
N VAL A 410 -21.38 15.79 -12.93
CA VAL A 410 -21.04 14.69 -13.83
C VAL A 410 -21.17 13.35 -13.11
N LEU A 411 -21.55 12.30 -13.84
CA LEU A 411 -21.51 10.93 -13.31
C LEU A 411 -20.10 10.37 -13.47
N LYS A 412 -19.40 10.13 -12.35
CA LYS A 412 -18.09 9.46 -12.32
C LYS A 412 -18.26 8.01 -11.88
N ASP A 413 -17.53 7.12 -12.52
CA ASP A 413 -17.44 5.71 -12.11
C ASP A 413 -16.75 5.59 -10.74
N PHE A 414 -17.30 4.74 -9.89
CA PHE A 414 -16.84 4.44 -8.53
C PHE A 414 -16.60 2.92 -8.40
N PRO A 415 -15.45 2.42 -8.91
CA PRO A 415 -15.11 1.00 -8.88
C PRO A 415 -14.69 0.54 -7.49
N VAL A 416 -14.73 -0.77 -7.25
CA VAL A 416 -13.94 -1.40 -6.19
C VAL A 416 -12.46 -1.08 -6.43
N GLN A 417 -11.79 -0.54 -5.42
CA GLN A 417 -10.36 -0.28 -5.37
C GLN A 417 -9.56 -1.48 -4.84
N VAL A 418 -8.24 -1.35 -4.93
CA VAL A 418 -7.26 -2.36 -4.53
C VAL A 418 -6.02 -1.68 -4.00
N SER A 419 -5.36 -2.30 -3.03
CA SER A 419 -3.96 -2.01 -2.73
C SER A 419 -3.20 -3.29 -2.42
N GLY A 420 -1.89 -3.25 -2.62
CA GLY A 420 -0.97 -4.36 -2.40
C GLY A 420 0.37 -3.84 -1.90
N MET A 421 1.08 -4.60 -1.07
CA MET A 421 2.43 -4.24 -0.63
C MET A 421 3.25 -5.49 -0.35
N LEU A 422 4.45 -5.56 -0.94
CA LEU A 422 5.45 -6.61 -0.73
C LEU A 422 6.64 -6.03 0.03
N ILE A 423 6.93 -6.60 1.21
CA ILE A 423 8.02 -6.20 2.10
C ILE A 423 9.02 -7.35 2.23
N GLU A 424 10.32 -7.06 2.16
CA GLU A 424 11.38 -7.99 2.56
C GLU A 424 11.51 -7.99 4.09
N ASN A 425 11.16 -9.11 4.73
CA ASN A 425 11.04 -9.19 6.18
C ASN A 425 12.36 -8.89 6.89
N GLY A 426 13.46 -9.47 6.42
CA GLY A 426 14.76 -9.37 7.10
C GLY A 426 15.42 -7.98 7.08
N THR A 427 14.86 -7.02 6.33
CA THR A 427 15.41 -5.66 6.15
C THR A 427 14.38 -4.55 6.32
N GLY A 428 13.09 -4.79 6.13
CA GLY A 428 12.06 -3.75 6.06
C GLY A 428 11.89 -3.13 4.66
N LYS A 429 12.66 -3.57 3.65
CA LYS A 429 12.59 -2.99 2.30
C LYS A 429 11.21 -3.18 1.68
N ILE A 430 10.53 -2.09 1.31
CA ILE A 430 9.33 -2.14 0.47
C ILE A 430 9.80 -2.43 -0.96
N LEU A 431 9.57 -3.65 -1.42
CA LEU A 431 10.04 -4.12 -2.74
C LEU A 431 9.08 -3.70 -3.86
N SER A 432 7.79 -3.62 -3.56
CA SER A 432 6.74 -3.22 -4.50
C SER A 432 5.48 -2.84 -3.73
N PHE A 433 4.71 -1.89 -4.25
CA PHE A 433 3.37 -1.60 -3.74
C PHE A 433 2.41 -1.28 -4.90
N LEU A 434 1.13 -1.18 -4.56
CA LEU A 434 0.04 -0.80 -5.46
C LEU A 434 -0.92 0.11 -4.71
N GLY A 435 -1.08 1.36 -5.17
CA GLY A 435 -1.89 2.37 -4.48
C GLY A 435 -3.39 2.42 -4.85
N GLY A 436 -3.79 1.83 -5.97
CA GLY A 436 -5.19 1.89 -6.44
C GLY A 436 -5.41 1.18 -7.77
N ARG A 437 -6.64 1.17 -8.29
CA ARG A 437 -6.92 0.61 -9.63
C ARG A 437 -6.56 1.56 -10.76
N ASP A 438 -7.01 2.81 -10.67
CA ASP A 438 -6.80 3.83 -11.69
C ASP A 438 -6.64 5.20 -11.03
N HIS A 439 -5.46 5.81 -11.22
CA HIS A 439 -5.11 7.09 -10.61
C HIS A 439 -5.94 8.26 -11.14
N THR A 440 -6.50 8.15 -12.35
CA THR A 440 -7.40 9.17 -12.93
C THR A 440 -8.79 9.13 -12.28
N ILE A 441 -9.20 7.95 -11.81
CA ILE A 441 -10.44 7.77 -11.05
C ILE A 441 -10.22 8.21 -9.60
N GLU A 442 -9.14 7.75 -8.96
CA GLU A 442 -8.83 7.98 -7.56
C GLU A 442 -7.32 8.11 -7.35
N ALA A 443 -6.84 9.33 -7.01
CA ALA A 443 -5.43 9.62 -6.83
C ALA A 443 -4.86 9.19 -5.46
N GLN A 444 -5.72 8.90 -4.48
CA GLN A 444 -5.30 8.49 -3.13
C GLN A 444 -4.44 7.21 -3.17
N ASN A 445 -3.36 7.17 -2.39
CA ASN A 445 -2.54 5.97 -2.25
C ASN A 445 -3.15 5.05 -1.16
N ASN A 446 -4.00 4.10 -1.55
CA ASN A 446 -4.63 3.16 -0.60
C ASN A 446 -3.65 2.15 0.04
N ALA A 447 -2.36 2.18 -0.31
CA ALA A 447 -1.35 1.39 0.39
C ALA A 447 -0.85 2.11 1.67
N THR A 448 -0.60 3.42 1.56
CA THR A 448 0.14 4.23 2.56
C THR A 448 -0.71 5.32 3.21
N GLN A 449 -1.83 5.71 2.59
CA GLN A 449 -2.75 6.77 3.04
C GLN A 449 -4.19 6.25 3.23
N GLY A 450 -4.47 5.01 2.82
CA GLY A 450 -5.78 4.37 2.91
C GLY A 450 -6.06 3.81 4.30
N VAL A 451 -6.24 4.68 5.30
CA VAL A 451 -6.53 4.24 6.67
C VAL A 451 -7.93 3.63 6.75
N ARG A 452 -8.02 2.37 7.22
CA ARG A 452 -9.25 1.56 7.20
C ARG A 452 -9.31 0.59 8.38
N PRO A 453 -10.51 0.14 8.82
CA PRO A 453 -10.61 -0.97 9.75
C PRO A 453 -10.04 -2.26 9.13
N ILE A 454 -9.04 -2.87 9.78
CA ILE A 454 -8.34 -4.05 9.24
C ILE A 454 -9.08 -5.39 9.51
N GLY A 455 -10.14 -5.35 10.32
CA GLY A 455 -10.96 -6.51 10.66
C GLY A 455 -10.12 -7.63 11.32
N SER A 456 -10.36 -8.88 10.90
CA SER A 456 -9.75 -10.06 11.52
C SER A 456 -8.22 -10.23 11.34
N THR A 457 -7.50 -9.37 10.62
CA THR A 457 -6.02 -9.43 10.61
C THR A 457 -5.40 -9.02 11.94
N ILE A 458 -6.10 -8.20 12.75
CA ILE A 458 -5.62 -7.77 14.08
C ILE A 458 -5.56 -8.90 15.10
N LYS A 459 -6.29 -10.00 14.89
CA LYS A 459 -6.44 -11.10 15.87
C LYS A 459 -5.10 -11.70 16.31
N PRO A 460 -4.20 -12.17 15.42
CA PRO A 460 -2.88 -12.64 15.84
C PRO A 460 -2.07 -11.54 16.54
N LEU A 461 -2.10 -10.30 16.03
CA LEU A 461 -1.29 -9.17 16.51
C LEU A 461 -1.66 -8.70 17.93
N LEU A 462 -2.97 -8.55 18.22
CA LEU A 462 -3.48 -7.95 19.45
C LEU A 462 -3.99 -8.98 20.49
N VAL A 463 -4.39 -10.17 20.05
CA VAL A 463 -5.08 -11.12 20.92
C VAL A 463 -4.27 -12.39 21.13
N TYR A 464 -3.99 -13.15 20.08
CA TYR A 464 -3.40 -14.48 20.24
C TYR A 464 -1.90 -14.40 20.58
N ALA A 465 -1.10 -13.56 19.91
CA ALA A 465 0.33 -13.43 20.24
C ALA A 465 0.54 -12.83 21.65
N PRO A 466 -0.14 -11.74 22.04
CA PRO A 466 -0.07 -11.24 23.41
C PRO A 466 -0.54 -12.25 24.46
N ALA A 467 -1.59 -13.04 24.20
CA ALA A 467 -2.06 -14.06 25.16
C ALA A 467 -1.08 -15.24 25.33
N ILE A 468 -0.31 -15.59 24.29
CA ILE A 468 0.78 -16.57 24.39
C ILE A 468 1.99 -15.96 25.14
N GLU A 469 2.40 -14.75 24.78
CA GLU A 469 3.51 -14.03 25.45
C GLU A 469 3.24 -13.83 26.95
N TYR A 470 2.00 -13.53 27.31
CA TYR A 470 1.53 -13.38 28.69
C TYR A 470 1.28 -14.69 29.45
N GLY A 471 1.52 -15.85 28.82
CA GLY A 471 1.34 -17.16 29.43
C GLY A 471 -0.11 -17.52 29.76
N VAL A 472 -1.09 -16.97 29.03
CA VAL A 472 -2.53 -17.24 29.24
C VAL A 472 -2.98 -18.45 28.43
N ILE A 473 -2.42 -18.67 27.24
CA ILE A 473 -2.71 -19.82 26.37
C ILE A 473 -1.43 -20.40 25.73
N GLY A 474 -1.48 -21.69 25.38
CA GLY A 474 -0.68 -22.28 24.30
C GLY A 474 -1.54 -22.45 23.05
N ALA A 475 -0.96 -22.91 21.93
CA ALA A 475 -1.68 -23.03 20.66
C ALA A 475 -2.97 -23.88 20.76
N GLY A 476 -2.90 -24.98 21.52
CA GLY A 476 -4.02 -25.90 21.68
C GLY A 476 -4.97 -25.59 22.84
N SER A 477 -4.71 -24.55 23.64
CA SER A 477 -5.52 -24.23 24.83
C SER A 477 -6.99 -24.00 24.48
N PRO A 478 -7.94 -24.38 25.36
CA PRO A 478 -9.35 -24.21 25.09
C PRO A 478 -9.79 -22.74 25.15
N VAL A 479 -10.60 -22.34 24.18
CA VAL A 479 -11.32 -21.07 24.13
C VAL A 479 -12.81 -21.33 23.89
N VAL A 480 -13.67 -20.39 24.29
CA VAL A 480 -15.13 -20.58 24.27
C VAL A 480 -15.77 -19.79 23.13
N ASP A 481 -16.48 -20.50 22.27
CA ASP A 481 -17.20 -19.94 21.13
C ASP A 481 -18.72 -19.97 21.37
N LEU A 482 -19.16 -19.14 22.32
CA LEU A 482 -20.57 -19.00 22.74
C LEU A 482 -20.98 -17.53 22.78
N LYS A 483 -22.25 -17.26 22.45
CA LYS A 483 -22.83 -15.91 22.46
C LYS A 483 -22.65 -15.25 23.84
N LEU A 484 -22.48 -13.93 23.84
CA LEU A 484 -22.27 -13.13 25.04
C LEU A 484 -23.64 -12.67 25.56
N GLU A 485 -24.01 -13.07 26.78
CA GLU A 485 -25.32 -12.77 27.37
C GLU A 485 -25.23 -11.61 28.38
N ASN A 486 -24.15 -11.58 29.19
CA ASN A 486 -23.94 -10.58 30.24
C ASN A 486 -23.08 -9.41 29.74
N LEU A 487 -23.65 -8.60 28.85
CA LEU A 487 -22.97 -7.42 28.26
C LEU A 487 -23.14 -6.12 29.07
N GLY A 488 -23.76 -6.18 30.26
CA GLY A 488 -24.30 -5.06 31.04
C GLY A 488 -23.32 -4.00 31.57
N SER A 489 -22.07 -3.99 31.11
CA SER A 489 -21.07 -2.93 31.36
C SER A 489 -20.17 -2.67 30.14
N THR A 490 -20.51 -3.19 28.96
CA THR A 490 -19.73 -3.03 27.72
C THR A 490 -20.33 -1.94 26.84
N THR A 491 -19.51 -1.37 25.95
CA THR A 491 -19.94 -0.46 24.88
C THR A 491 -20.80 -1.15 23.80
N TRP A 492 -20.97 -2.47 23.86
CA TRP A 492 -21.52 -3.29 22.78
C TRP A 492 -23.04 -3.51 22.90
N ALA A 493 -23.82 -2.47 22.62
CA ALA A 493 -25.29 -2.50 22.67
C ALA A 493 -25.99 -3.45 21.66
N LYS A 494 -25.24 -4.13 20.77
CA LYS A 494 -25.77 -4.96 19.67
C LYS A 494 -25.46 -6.47 19.76
N SER A 495 -24.72 -6.91 20.77
CA SER A 495 -24.18 -8.29 20.91
C SER A 495 -23.31 -8.77 19.74
N PRO A 496 -21.99 -8.94 19.92
CA PRO A 496 -21.13 -9.46 18.85
C PRO A 496 -21.51 -10.90 18.48
N SER A 497 -21.26 -11.29 17.23
CA SER A 497 -21.49 -12.64 16.71
C SER A 497 -20.32 -13.12 15.86
N ASN A 498 -20.27 -14.42 15.60
CA ASN A 498 -19.38 -14.99 14.59
C ASN A 498 -19.83 -14.59 13.18
N TYR A 499 -18.93 -14.78 12.19
CA TYR A 499 -19.21 -14.48 10.79
C TYR A 499 -20.49 -15.15 10.28
N THR A 500 -20.75 -16.38 10.73
CA THR A 500 -22.06 -17.02 10.65
C THR A 500 -22.82 -16.69 11.94
N THR A 501 -23.82 -15.81 11.91
CA THR A 501 -24.45 -15.20 13.10
C THR A 501 -25.00 -16.21 14.12
N GLU A 502 -25.51 -17.35 13.65
CA GLU A 502 -26.08 -18.42 14.49
C GLU A 502 -25.07 -19.53 14.87
N GLN A 503 -23.80 -19.38 14.50
CA GLN A 503 -22.76 -20.35 14.83
C GLN A 503 -22.22 -20.16 16.24
N GLU A 504 -22.34 -21.21 17.05
CA GLU A 504 -21.70 -21.37 18.35
C GLU A 504 -21.03 -22.74 18.36
N LEU A 505 -19.69 -22.77 18.44
CA LEU A 505 -18.91 -24.01 18.38
C LEU A 505 -18.66 -24.67 19.76
N GLY A 506 -19.00 -23.97 20.85
CA GLY A 506 -18.72 -24.43 22.21
C GLY A 506 -17.24 -24.28 22.55
N ILE A 507 -16.64 -25.26 23.24
CA ILE A 507 -15.19 -25.26 23.50
C ILE A 507 -14.43 -25.75 22.26
N ILE A 508 -13.51 -24.92 21.77
CA ILE A 508 -12.59 -25.21 20.66
C ILE A 508 -11.15 -24.87 21.06
N SER A 509 -10.15 -25.31 20.28
CA SER A 509 -8.76 -24.90 20.53
C SER A 509 -8.52 -23.46 20.06
N ALA A 510 -7.58 -22.73 20.69
CA ALA A 510 -7.16 -21.40 20.24
C ALA A 510 -6.65 -21.43 18.79
N ARG A 511 -5.94 -22.50 18.41
CA ARG A 511 -5.53 -22.82 17.03
C ARG A 511 -6.71 -22.85 16.07
N ASP A 512 -7.77 -23.61 16.37
CA ASP A 512 -8.95 -23.72 15.51
C ASP A 512 -9.76 -22.41 15.46
N ALA A 513 -9.84 -21.68 16.57
CA ALA A 513 -10.46 -20.37 16.65
C ALA A 513 -9.76 -19.34 15.75
N LEU A 514 -8.42 -19.32 15.76
CA LEU A 514 -7.62 -18.45 14.88
C LEU A 514 -7.68 -18.90 13.41
N THR A 515 -7.59 -20.22 13.17
CA THR A 515 -7.69 -20.88 11.84
C THR A 515 -8.97 -20.51 11.11
N THR A 516 -10.11 -20.60 11.81
CA THR A 516 -11.45 -20.32 11.27
C THR A 516 -11.92 -18.89 11.54
N SER A 517 -11.10 -18.08 12.21
CA SER A 517 -11.33 -16.65 12.49
C SER A 517 -12.55 -16.32 13.36
N GLN A 518 -12.84 -17.13 14.37
CA GLN A 518 -14.00 -16.90 15.24
C GLN A 518 -13.91 -15.59 16.02
N ASN A 519 -15.05 -14.92 16.20
CA ASN A 519 -15.16 -13.63 16.90
C ASN A 519 -15.39 -13.83 18.40
N LEU A 520 -16.34 -14.69 18.78
CA LEU A 520 -16.76 -14.87 20.17
C LEU A 520 -15.60 -15.37 21.06
N SER A 521 -14.87 -16.38 20.57
CA SER A 521 -13.63 -16.87 21.20
C SER A 521 -12.57 -15.78 21.36
N THR A 522 -12.38 -14.95 20.34
CA THR A 522 -11.36 -13.89 20.31
C THR A 522 -11.67 -12.77 21.31
N ILE A 523 -12.94 -12.34 21.38
CA ILE A 523 -13.40 -11.30 22.32
C ILE A 523 -13.23 -11.78 23.77
N ARG A 524 -13.59 -13.03 24.06
CA ARG A 524 -13.41 -13.65 25.37
C ARG A 524 -11.93 -13.79 25.75
N LEU A 525 -11.06 -14.14 24.80
CA LEU A 525 -9.62 -14.21 25.04
C LEU A 525 -9.00 -12.83 25.29
N TYR A 526 -9.37 -11.82 24.50
CA TYR A 526 -8.93 -10.43 24.69
C TYR A 526 -9.29 -9.90 26.08
N ASP A 527 -10.48 -10.25 26.58
CA ASP A 527 -10.93 -9.86 27.91
C ASP A 527 -10.02 -10.34 29.06
N LEU A 528 -9.37 -11.50 28.89
CA LEU A 528 -8.44 -12.06 29.88
C LEU A 528 -7.08 -11.35 29.92
N ILE A 529 -6.76 -10.56 28.89
CA ILE A 529 -5.45 -9.89 28.74
C ILE A 529 -5.54 -8.36 28.67
N MET A 530 -6.72 -7.78 28.46
CA MET A 530 -6.93 -6.33 28.27
C MET A 530 -6.26 -5.47 29.35
N ASP A 531 -6.40 -5.86 30.63
CA ASP A 531 -5.81 -5.14 31.77
C ASP A 531 -4.26 -5.10 31.74
N ARG A 532 -3.62 -5.92 30.90
CA ARG A 532 -2.16 -5.95 30.68
C ARG A 532 -1.70 -5.06 29.52
N LYS A 533 -2.59 -4.25 28.92
CA LYS A 533 -2.31 -3.36 27.76
C LYS A 533 -1.69 -4.06 26.54
N PRO A 534 -2.35 -5.07 25.95
CA PRO A 534 -1.85 -5.72 24.73
C PRO A 534 -1.75 -4.78 23.52
N THR A 535 -2.37 -3.59 23.56
CA THR A 535 -2.21 -2.53 22.55
C THR A 535 -0.79 -1.94 22.51
N ASP A 536 -0.01 -2.05 23.58
CA ASP A 536 1.40 -1.63 23.58
C ASP A 536 2.26 -2.49 22.62
N PHE A 537 1.84 -3.72 22.27
CA PHE A 537 2.48 -4.50 21.20
C PHE A 537 2.19 -3.93 19.81
N LEU A 538 0.99 -3.40 19.56
CA LEU A 538 0.65 -2.78 18.26
C LEU A 538 1.49 -1.52 18.03
N LYS A 539 1.65 -0.68 19.05
CA LYS A 539 2.54 0.50 18.98
C LYS A 539 3.98 0.15 18.62
N LYS A 540 4.51 -0.93 19.21
CA LYS A 540 5.84 -1.46 18.87
C LYS A 540 5.96 -2.03 17.45
N MET A 541 4.83 -2.26 16.77
CA MET A 541 4.74 -2.72 15.38
C MET A 541 4.32 -1.59 14.42
N GLY A 542 4.58 -0.33 14.78
CA GLY A 542 4.37 0.83 13.91
C GLY A 542 2.92 1.30 13.76
N PHE A 543 1.95 0.80 14.54
CA PHE A 543 0.58 1.31 14.46
C PHE A 543 0.46 2.69 15.13
N GLU A 544 0.16 3.72 14.34
CA GLU A 544 0.10 5.11 14.81
C GLU A 544 -1.31 5.52 15.27
N HIS A 545 -2.35 4.96 14.63
CA HIS A 545 -3.71 5.52 14.69
C HIS A 545 -4.63 4.91 15.79
N ILE A 546 -4.07 4.34 16.86
CA ILE A 546 -4.83 3.67 17.93
C ILE A 546 -4.97 4.56 19.18
N GLU A 547 -6.17 5.11 19.39
CA GLU A 547 -6.43 6.06 20.48
C GLU A 547 -6.50 5.38 21.86
N GLU A 548 -6.12 6.09 22.93
CA GLU A 548 -6.17 5.54 24.30
C GLU A 548 -7.56 5.08 24.73
N GLY A 549 -8.62 5.73 24.22
CA GLY A 549 -10.01 5.35 24.47
C GLY A 549 -10.39 3.98 23.88
N GLU A 550 -9.66 3.49 22.88
CA GLU A 550 -9.92 2.21 22.23
C GLU A 550 -9.31 1.01 22.97
N TYR A 551 -8.34 1.22 23.86
CA TYR A 551 -7.62 0.11 24.50
C TYR A 551 -8.55 -0.75 25.37
N ALA A 552 -9.55 -0.12 26.00
CA ALA A 552 -10.59 -0.78 26.79
C ALA A 552 -11.78 -1.29 25.96
N ASN A 553 -11.76 -1.15 24.63
CA ASN A 553 -12.87 -1.51 23.75
C ASN A 553 -12.69 -2.93 23.18
N HIS A 554 -13.58 -3.86 23.54
CA HIS A 554 -13.56 -5.22 23.00
C HIS A 554 -13.72 -5.30 21.48
N ALA A 555 -14.29 -4.28 20.83
CA ALA A 555 -14.39 -4.21 19.36
C ALA A 555 -13.02 -4.22 18.66
N LEU A 556 -12.00 -3.65 19.31
CA LEU A 556 -10.64 -3.62 18.78
C LEU A 556 -10.09 -5.04 18.54
N SER A 557 -10.44 -6.00 19.40
CA SER A 557 -10.01 -7.42 19.28
C SER A 557 -10.43 -8.12 17.98
N ILE A 558 -11.42 -7.58 17.25
CA ILE A 558 -11.89 -8.09 15.96
C ILE A 558 -11.72 -7.08 14.81
N GLY A 559 -11.00 -5.99 15.05
CA GLY A 559 -10.65 -4.95 14.07
C GLY A 559 -11.69 -3.83 13.94
N GLY A 560 -12.55 -3.65 14.94
CA GLY A 560 -13.41 -2.47 15.07
C GLY A 560 -12.63 -1.29 15.62
N MET A 561 -11.83 -0.67 14.76
CA MET A 561 -11.01 0.52 15.02
C MET A 561 -11.78 1.80 14.69
N THR A 562 -11.50 2.89 15.40
CA THR A 562 -12.09 4.21 15.17
C THR A 562 -11.46 4.91 13.96
N ASN A 563 -10.13 4.99 13.91
CA ASN A 563 -9.41 5.60 12.79
C ASN A 563 -9.00 4.55 11.74
N GLY A 564 -8.62 3.35 12.17
CA GLY A 564 -8.18 2.25 11.30
C GLY A 564 -6.66 2.10 11.26
N ALA A 565 -6.16 1.43 10.24
CA ALA A 565 -4.74 1.38 9.86
C ALA A 565 -4.60 1.28 8.33
N THR A 566 -3.44 1.63 7.83
CA THR A 566 -3.02 1.51 6.43
C THR A 566 -2.74 0.05 6.05
N LEU A 567 -2.54 -0.22 4.74
CA LEU A 567 -2.04 -1.53 4.32
C LEU A 567 -0.59 -1.73 4.76
N GLU A 568 0.22 -0.67 4.78
CA GLU A 568 1.62 -0.70 5.23
C GLU A 568 1.76 -1.16 6.68
N GLU A 569 1.12 -0.47 7.63
CA GLU A 569 1.09 -0.87 9.06
C GLU A 569 0.64 -2.32 9.24
N ASN A 570 -0.48 -2.69 8.59
CA ASN A 570 -1.08 -4.02 8.70
C ASN A 570 -0.22 -5.12 8.05
N THR A 571 0.58 -4.80 7.03
CA THR A 571 1.49 -5.75 6.37
C THR A 571 2.79 -5.89 7.14
N ASN A 572 3.40 -4.77 7.51
CA ASN A 572 4.69 -4.73 8.19
C ASN A 572 4.64 -5.41 9.57
N ALA A 573 3.54 -5.22 10.31
CA ALA A 573 3.34 -5.88 11.60
C ALA A 573 3.41 -7.42 11.53
N PHE A 574 3.09 -8.05 10.40
CA PHE A 574 3.25 -9.50 10.21
C PHE A 574 4.71 -9.91 9.98
N GLY A 575 5.54 -9.02 9.44
CA GLY A 575 7.00 -9.19 9.38
C GLY A 575 7.62 -9.45 10.74
N THR A 576 7.05 -8.91 11.82
CA THR A 576 7.41 -9.22 13.22
C THR A 576 7.42 -10.72 13.52
N PHE A 577 6.44 -11.48 13.01
CA PHE A 577 6.40 -12.93 13.21
C PHE A 577 7.43 -13.65 12.35
N ALA A 578 7.66 -13.18 11.12
CA ALA A 578 8.69 -13.71 10.25
C ALA A 578 10.10 -13.56 10.87
N ASN A 579 10.37 -12.40 11.45
CA ASN A 579 11.61 -12.00 12.10
C ASN A 579 11.73 -12.48 13.56
N SER A 580 11.10 -13.60 13.91
CA SER A 580 11.20 -14.21 15.25
C SER A 580 10.85 -13.26 16.41
N GLY A 581 9.89 -12.35 16.20
CA GLY A 581 9.40 -11.39 17.20
C GLY A 581 10.07 -10.02 17.19
N GLN A 582 10.99 -9.76 16.26
CA GLN A 582 11.58 -8.44 16.03
C GLN A 582 10.79 -7.71 14.95
N PHE A 583 10.20 -6.56 15.27
CA PHE A 583 9.67 -5.65 14.26
C PHE A 583 10.83 -4.90 13.62
N ILE A 584 10.77 -4.69 12.31
CA ILE A 584 11.69 -3.84 11.55
C ILE A 584 10.77 -2.90 10.77
N ASP A 585 11.02 -1.60 10.81
CA ASP A 585 10.13 -0.66 10.16
C ASP A 585 10.26 -0.70 8.62
N ALA A 586 9.15 -0.44 7.92
CA ALA A 586 9.07 -0.59 6.48
C ALA A 586 9.48 0.72 5.78
N TYR A 587 10.38 0.62 4.81
CA TYR A 587 10.95 1.82 4.19
C TYR A 587 11.06 1.71 2.68
N MET A 588 10.93 2.87 2.02
CA MET A 588 10.99 3.00 0.56
C MET A 588 12.25 3.70 0.05
N ILE A 589 12.83 4.61 0.84
CA ILE A 589 14.01 5.40 0.46
C ILE A 589 15.24 4.73 1.06
N GLU A 590 16.10 4.17 0.21
CA GLU A 590 17.37 3.55 0.62
C GLU A 590 18.40 4.63 0.93
N LYS A 591 18.55 5.61 0.04
CA LYS A 591 19.64 6.58 0.06
C LYS A 591 19.26 7.87 -0.66
N ILE A 592 19.73 9.00 -0.15
CA ILE A 592 19.69 10.32 -0.82
C ILE A 592 21.13 10.82 -0.89
N GLU A 593 21.60 11.14 -2.09
CA GLU A 593 22.91 11.77 -2.34
C GLU A 593 22.71 13.17 -2.92
N ASP A 594 23.65 14.09 -2.67
CA ASP A 594 23.73 15.38 -3.39
C ASP A 594 24.38 15.22 -4.79
N VAL A 595 24.51 16.34 -5.52
CA VAL A 595 25.10 16.39 -6.86
C VAL A 595 26.57 15.90 -6.90
N ASP A 596 27.33 16.15 -5.83
CA ASP A 596 28.72 15.74 -5.65
C ASP A 596 28.86 14.25 -5.29
N GLY A 597 27.76 13.60 -4.89
CA GLY A 597 27.72 12.20 -4.45
C GLY A 597 27.99 12.01 -2.96
N ASN A 598 27.85 13.05 -2.13
CA ASN A 598 27.85 12.90 -0.68
C ASN A 598 26.50 12.35 -0.22
N VAL A 599 26.53 11.38 0.69
CA VAL A 599 25.31 10.77 1.27
C VAL A 599 24.69 11.73 2.30
N ILE A 600 23.50 12.24 1.99
CA ILE A 600 22.69 13.10 2.86
C ILE A 600 21.83 12.24 3.81
N TYR A 601 21.35 11.10 3.30
CA TYR A 601 20.61 10.12 4.08
C TYR A 601 20.91 8.71 3.54
N GLN A 602 21.00 7.75 4.44
CA GLN A 602 21.05 6.32 4.17
C GLN A 602 20.17 5.66 5.24
N HIS A 603 19.27 4.76 4.85
CA HIS A 603 18.45 4.07 5.84
C HIS A 603 19.29 3.11 6.69
N GLU A 604 19.07 3.14 8.00
CA GLU A 604 19.66 2.22 8.98
C GLU A 604 18.56 1.31 9.56
N VAL A 605 18.77 -0.01 9.47
CA VAL A 605 17.77 -1.00 9.87
C VAL A 605 17.78 -1.18 11.38
N GLU A 606 16.77 -0.65 12.06
CA GLU A 606 16.56 -0.85 13.50
C GLU A 606 15.54 -1.96 13.80
N ALA A 607 15.89 -2.86 14.72
CA ALA A 607 15.05 -3.99 15.12
C ALA A 607 14.45 -3.78 16.53
N VAL A 608 13.13 -3.71 16.61
CA VAL A 608 12.37 -3.50 17.86
C VAL A 608 11.86 -4.83 18.41
N PRO A 609 12.24 -5.25 19.65
CA PRO A 609 11.75 -6.48 20.25
C PRO A 609 10.29 -6.35 20.70
N VAL A 610 9.40 -7.05 19.98
CA VAL A 610 7.94 -7.08 20.24
C VAL A 610 7.56 -8.34 21.03
N PHE A 611 7.88 -9.51 20.50
CA PHE A 611 7.52 -10.82 21.06
C PHE A 611 8.76 -11.70 21.28
N SER A 612 8.66 -12.69 22.15
CA SER A 612 9.67 -13.74 22.22
C SER A 612 9.64 -14.62 20.96
N ALA A 613 10.79 -15.11 20.50
CA ALA A 613 10.88 -15.98 19.33
C ALA A 613 9.99 -17.23 19.45
N ALA A 614 9.82 -17.76 20.67
CA ALA A 614 8.92 -18.87 20.96
C ALA A 614 7.45 -18.50 20.71
N THR A 615 6.98 -17.33 21.16
CA THR A 615 5.63 -16.84 20.86
C THR A 615 5.42 -16.64 19.35
N SER A 616 6.36 -15.98 18.67
CA SER A 616 6.28 -15.76 17.23
C SER A 616 6.18 -17.07 16.46
N TYR A 617 7.04 -18.05 16.75
CA TYR A 617 6.99 -19.35 16.10
C TYR A 617 5.65 -20.07 16.33
N ILE A 618 5.11 -20.05 17.56
CA ILE A 618 3.83 -20.70 17.86
C ILE A 618 2.68 -20.03 17.09
N ILE A 619 2.70 -18.69 16.96
CA ILE A 619 1.71 -17.95 16.17
C ILE A 619 1.86 -18.25 14.68
N THR A 620 3.08 -18.28 14.14
CA THR A 620 3.34 -18.72 12.77
C THR A 620 2.80 -20.11 12.52
N ASP A 621 3.02 -21.05 13.44
CA ASP A 621 2.50 -22.42 13.34
C ASP A 621 0.97 -22.50 13.37
N MET A 622 0.30 -21.64 14.15
CA MET A 622 -1.16 -21.49 14.12
C MET A 622 -1.66 -20.79 12.84
N LEU A 623 -0.88 -19.90 12.24
CA LEU A 623 -1.22 -19.18 11.01
C LEU A 623 -0.96 -20.00 9.73
N ARG A 624 -0.09 -21.02 9.78
CA ARG A 624 -0.01 -22.07 8.73
C ARG A 624 -1.35 -22.77 8.53
N ASP A 625 -2.08 -23.07 9.60
CA ASP A 625 -3.40 -23.71 9.52
C ASP A 625 -4.43 -22.86 8.74
N VAL A 626 -4.29 -21.52 8.77
CA VAL A 626 -5.14 -20.61 7.97
C VAL A 626 -4.93 -20.85 6.47
N MET A 627 -3.70 -21.15 6.04
CA MET A 627 -3.32 -21.47 4.66
C MET A 627 -3.62 -22.92 4.25
N THR A 628 -3.57 -23.90 5.16
CA THR A 628 -3.79 -25.32 4.80
C THR A 628 -5.26 -25.75 4.89
N ARG A 629 -5.97 -25.27 5.92
CA ARG A 629 -7.34 -25.73 6.26
C ARG A 629 -8.32 -24.62 6.67
N GLY A 630 -7.85 -23.38 6.83
CA GLY A 630 -8.65 -22.21 7.24
C GLY A 630 -9.05 -21.28 6.10
N THR A 631 -9.17 -19.98 6.44
CA THR A 631 -9.78 -18.96 5.57
C THR A 631 -8.92 -18.52 4.36
N ALA A 632 -7.62 -18.87 4.33
CA ALA A 632 -6.71 -18.60 3.21
C ALA A 632 -6.41 -19.85 2.36
N LYS A 633 -7.13 -20.96 2.58
CA LYS A 633 -6.92 -22.23 1.85
C LYS A 633 -6.96 -22.09 0.33
N LEU A 634 -7.84 -21.24 -0.21
CA LEU A 634 -7.95 -21.04 -1.65
C LEU A 634 -6.68 -20.37 -2.20
N ALA A 635 -6.15 -19.35 -1.52
CA ALA A 635 -4.92 -18.67 -1.92
C ALA A 635 -3.75 -19.65 -2.03
N ASN A 636 -3.54 -20.46 -0.98
CA ASN A 636 -2.51 -21.50 -0.95
C ASN A 636 -2.68 -22.52 -2.09
N SER A 637 -3.91 -23.02 -2.32
CA SER A 637 -4.20 -24.00 -3.39
C SER A 637 -4.00 -23.47 -4.83
N ARG A 638 -3.79 -22.16 -4.98
CA ARG A 638 -3.55 -21.48 -6.26
C ARG A 638 -2.09 -21.07 -6.46
N LEU A 639 -1.22 -21.26 -5.47
CA LEU A 639 0.22 -21.04 -5.64
C LEU A 639 0.80 -22.12 -6.57
N LYS A 640 1.71 -21.72 -7.45
CA LYS A 640 2.44 -22.63 -8.36
C LYS A 640 3.78 -23.14 -7.80
N PHE A 641 4.11 -22.70 -6.58
CA PHE A 641 5.30 -23.06 -5.81
C PHE A 641 4.89 -23.41 -4.37
N GLN A 642 5.83 -23.92 -3.57
CA GLN A 642 5.54 -24.38 -2.19
C GLN A 642 6.51 -23.78 -1.19
N SER A 643 6.05 -22.73 -0.48
CA SER A 643 6.81 -22.09 0.58
C SER A 643 6.08 -22.14 1.92
N ASP A 644 6.80 -21.95 3.02
CA ASP A 644 6.29 -22.05 4.40
C ASP A 644 5.51 -20.78 4.82
N PHE A 645 4.29 -20.63 4.28
CA PHE A 645 3.44 -19.47 4.53
C PHE A 645 2.59 -19.58 5.79
N GLY A 646 2.66 -18.56 6.65
CA GLY A 646 1.58 -18.17 7.56
C GLY A 646 0.73 -17.07 6.93
N ALA A 647 -0.59 -17.04 7.19
CA ALA A 647 -1.43 -15.94 6.69
C ALA A 647 -2.64 -15.63 7.59
N LYS A 648 -3.22 -14.45 7.41
CA LYS A 648 -4.49 -14.06 8.03
C LYS A 648 -5.37 -13.24 7.09
N THR A 649 -6.65 -13.59 7.04
CA THR A 649 -7.69 -12.84 6.33
C THR A 649 -8.41 -11.86 7.27
N GLY A 650 -8.71 -10.67 6.76
CA GLY A 650 -9.61 -9.70 7.37
C GLY A 650 -10.88 -9.49 6.52
N THR A 651 -12.00 -9.23 7.20
CA THR A 651 -13.25 -8.76 6.58
C THR A 651 -13.91 -7.82 7.57
N THR A 652 -14.34 -6.64 7.13
CA THR A 652 -15.04 -5.66 7.98
C THR A 652 -16.55 -5.89 7.98
N GLN A 653 -17.27 -5.14 8.82
CA GLN A 653 -18.72 -5.17 8.87
C GLN A 653 -19.31 -4.87 7.48
N ASN A 654 -20.40 -5.55 7.13
CA ASN A 654 -21.06 -5.46 5.82
C ASN A 654 -20.16 -5.78 4.61
N HIS A 655 -18.97 -6.36 4.81
CA HIS A 655 -17.99 -6.64 3.75
C HIS A 655 -17.54 -5.40 2.99
N ASN A 656 -17.36 -4.26 3.67
CA ASN A 656 -16.90 -3.03 3.03
C ASN A 656 -15.42 -3.14 2.61
N ASP A 657 -14.63 -3.85 3.42
CA ASP A 657 -13.21 -4.12 3.20
C ASP A 657 -12.91 -5.62 3.34
N SER A 658 -11.97 -6.10 2.54
CA SER A 658 -11.46 -7.47 2.58
C SER A 658 -9.95 -7.48 2.45
N TRP A 659 -9.29 -8.17 3.38
CA TRP A 659 -7.84 -8.18 3.56
C TRP A 659 -7.28 -9.60 3.51
N LEU A 660 -6.07 -9.77 2.99
CA LEU A 660 -5.26 -10.96 3.21
C LEU A 660 -3.80 -10.53 3.35
N VAL A 661 -3.21 -10.78 4.52
CA VAL A 661 -1.78 -10.63 4.77
C VAL A 661 -1.18 -12.03 4.94
N GLY A 662 -0.18 -12.34 4.13
CA GLY A 662 0.50 -13.64 4.14
C GLY A 662 2.01 -13.46 4.03
N TYR A 663 2.76 -14.26 4.78
CA TYR A 663 4.21 -14.12 4.93
C TYR A 663 4.91 -15.47 5.02
N ASN A 664 6.14 -15.53 4.53
CA ASN A 664 7.09 -16.62 4.77
C ASN A 664 8.36 -16.02 5.41
N PRO A 665 9.47 -16.76 5.59
CA PRO A 665 10.67 -16.20 6.22
C PRO A 665 11.31 -15.00 5.48
N ASN A 666 11.14 -14.90 4.16
CA ASN A 666 11.77 -13.86 3.35
C ASN A 666 10.88 -12.63 3.13
N VAL A 667 9.59 -12.83 2.82
CA VAL A 667 8.69 -11.74 2.39
C VAL A 667 7.33 -11.77 3.08
N SER A 668 6.72 -10.59 3.21
CA SER A 668 5.31 -10.39 3.57
C SER A 668 4.57 -9.70 2.42
N LEU A 669 3.43 -10.25 2.01
CA LEU A 669 2.51 -9.65 1.04
C LEU A 669 1.17 -9.38 1.71
N GLY A 670 0.80 -8.11 1.80
CA GLY A 670 -0.54 -7.66 2.13
C GLY A 670 -1.32 -7.26 0.89
N VAL A 671 -2.62 -7.56 0.87
CA VAL A 671 -3.55 -7.13 -0.18
C VAL A 671 -4.88 -6.71 0.46
N TRP A 672 -5.45 -5.62 -0.05
CA TRP A 672 -6.76 -5.08 0.30
C TRP A 672 -7.67 -4.95 -0.92
N LEU A 673 -8.97 -5.12 -0.69
CA LEU A 673 -10.07 -4.75 -1.58
C LEU A 673 -11.12 -3.99 -0.77
N GLY A 674 -11.64 -2.89 -1.32
CA GLY A 674 -12.71 -2.06 -0.76
C GLY A 674 -13.14 -1.00 -1.77
N TYR A 675 -14.06 -0.10 -1.44
CA TYR A 675 -14.31 1.10 -2.26
C TYR A 675 -13.52 2.30 -1.72
N GLY A 676 -13.40 3.38 -2.50
CA GLY A 676 -12.73 4.62 -2.06
C GLY A 676 -13.36 5.31 -0.85
N ASP A 677 -14.57 4.90 -0.45
CA ASP A 677 -15.17 5.17 0.87
C ASP A 677 -15.57 3.86 1.56
N ASP A 678 -15.89 3.95 2.84
CA ASP A 678 -16.33 2.83 3.68
C ASP A 678 -17.85 2.59 3.61
N THR A 679 -18.57 3.25 2.70
CA THR A 679 -20.05 3.21 2.69
C THR A 679 -20.62 2.04 1.90
N GLN A 680 -19.86 1.51 0.94
CA GLN A 680 -20.33 0.50 -0.02
C GLN A 680 -19.83 -0.90 0.29
N THR A 681 -20.74 -1.87 0.22
CA THR A 681 -20.42 -3.30 0.40
C THR A 681 -19.78 -3.90 -0.84
N LEU A 682 -18.71 -4.69 -0.66
CA LEU A 682 -18.19 -5.56 -1.72
C LEU A 682 -19.18 -6.67 -2.08
N TYR A 683 -20.12 -7.06 -1.20
CA TYR A 683 -21.01 -8.19 -1.38
C TYR A 683 -22.27 -7.85 -2.21
N TYR A 684 -22.05 -7.53 -3.49
CA TYR A 684 -23.13 -7.23 -4.42
C TYR A 684 -23.71 -8.50 -5.08
N MET A 685 -24.95 -8.85 -4.76
CA MET A 685 -25.62 -10.09 -5.21
C MET A 685 -26.12 -9.98 -6.67
N ASN A 686 -25.24 -10.22 -7.64
CA ASN A 686 -25.58 -10.19 -9.08
C ASN A 686 -25.18 -11.45 -9.87
N ASN A 687 -24.76 -12.53 -9.21
CA ASN A 687 -24.22 -13.77 -9.80
C ASN A 687 -23.01 -13.61 -10.75
N ARG A 688 -22.43 -12.41 -10.88
CA ARG A 688 -21.25 -12.14 -11.72
C ARG A 688 -19.94 -12.23 -10.96
N TYR A 689 -19.93 -11.85 -9.68
CA TYR A 689 -18.73 -11.79 -8.85
C TYR A 689 -18.76 -12.83 -7.74
N ASN A 690 -17.60 -13.42 -7.46
CA ASN A 690 -17.42 -14.31 -6.32
C ASN A 690 -17.58 -13.55 -4.98
N HIS A 691 -17.80 -14.30 -3.89
CA HIS A 691 -17.80 -13.75 -2.54
C HIS A 691 -16.49 -12.98 -2.24
N PRO A 692 -16.50 -11.84 -1.51
CA PRO A 692 -15.29 -11.04 -1.22
C PRO A 692 -14.09 -11.86 -0.73
N SER A 693 -14.31 -12.79 0.21
CA SER A 693 -13.26 -13.68 0.72
C SER A 693 -12.63 -14.60 -0.33
N VAL A 694 -13.37 -14.96 -1.39
CA VAL A 694 -12.85 -15.73 -2.54
C VAL A 694 -12.03 -14.81 -3.45
N ARG A 695 -12.50 -13.58 -3.71
CA ARG A 695 -11.80 -12.59 -4.52
C ARG A 695 -10.44 -12.22 -3.92
N ILE A 696 -10.36 -11.93 -2.63
CA ILE A 696 -9.09 -11.56 -1.98
C ILE A 696 -8.09 -12.72 -1.98
N ASN A 697 -8.55 -13.96 -1.78
CA ASN A 697 -7.73 -15.17 -1.89
C ASN A 697 -7.16 -15.33 -3.32
N MET A 698 -8.00 -15.13 -4.34
CA MET A 698 -7.58 -15.20 -5.75
C MET A 698 -6.55 -14.11 -6.06
N LEU A 699 -6.83 -12.85 -5.69
CA LEU A 699 -5.96 -11.72 -5.97
C LEU A 699 -4.59 -11.85 -5.30
N TRP A 700 -4.55 -12.19 -4.00
CA TRP A 700 -3.30 -12.43 -3.29
C TRP A 700 -2.49 -13.57 -3.94
N SER A 701 -3.12 -14.68 -4.32
CA SER A 701 -2.43 -15.77 -5.01
C SER A 701 -1.90 -15.37 -6.40
N ASN A 702 -2.62 -14.52 -7.13
CA ASN A 702 -2.18 -14.01 -8.42
C ASN A 702 -0.97 -13.08 -8.26
N MET A 703 -1.02 -12.14 -7.31
CA MET A 703 0.10 -11.26 -6.99
C MET A 703 1.33 -12.05 -6.54
N MET A 704 1.18 -12.95 -5.56
CA MET A 704 2.29 -13.78 -5.04
C MET A 704 2.91 -14.66 -6.14
N ASN A 705 2.11 -15.30 -6.99
CA ASN A 705 2.60 -16.06 -8.14
C ASN A 705 3.37 -15.19 -9.14
N ALA A 706 2.99 -13.93 -9.31
CA ALA A 706 3.65 -13.01 -10.24
C ALA A 706 4.96 -12.46 -9.64
N MET A 707 5.01 -12.18 -8.34
CA MET A 707 6.27 -11.84 -7.65
C MET A 707 7.28 -12.99 -7.73
N TYR A 708 6.80 -14.24 -7.59
CA TYR A 708 7.62 -15.44 -7.81
C TYR A 708 8.19 -15.54 -9.23
N ASP A 709 7.46 -15.12 -10.28
CA ASP A 709 8.03 -15.13 -11.65
C ASP A 709 9.20 -14.15 -11.81
N VAL A 710 9.19 -13.04 -11.06
CA VAL A 710 10.25 -12.03 -11.11
C VAL A 710 11.46 -12.45 -10.29
N ASN A 711 11.26 -12.98 -9.08
CA ASN A 711 12.35 -13.45 -8.23
C ASN A 711 11.95 -14.71 -7.42
N PRO A 712 12.16 -15.92 -7.99
CA PRO A 712 11.85 -17.17 -7.31
C PRO A 712 12.64 -17.36 -6.01
N GLU A 713 13.93 -17.00 -5.97
CA GLU A 713 14.81 -17.25 -4.81
C GLU A 713 14.43 -16.41 -3.58
N LEU A 714 13.91 -15.20 -3.81
CA LEU A 714 13.40 -14.35 -2.75
C LEU A 714 12.01 -14.81 -2.27
N VAL A 715 11.11 -15.11 -3.20
CA VAL A 715 9.69 -15.36 -2.89
C VAL A 715 9.44 -16.79 -2.41
N ASP A 716 10.14 -17.79 -2.96
CA ASP A 716 10.13 -19.15 -2.43
C ASP A 716 11.29 -19.36 -1.44
N ALA A 717 11.04 -18.97 -0.18
CA ALA A 717 12.07 -18.94 0.85
C ALA A 717 12.74 -20.33 1.03
N PRO A 718 14.07 -20.46 0.85
CA PRO A 718 14.77 -21.74 0.85
C PRO A 718 14.87 -22.40 2.23
N ASN A 719 14.41 -21.72 3.28
CA ASN A 719 14.33 -22.22 4.64
C ASN A 719 12.89 -22.09 5.13
N ASN A 720 12.39 -23.12 5.82
CA ASN A 720 11.15 -23.06 6.59
C ASN A 720 11.42 -22.42 7.97
N PHE A 721 10.38 -21.92 8.65
CA PHE A 721 10.48 -21.47 10.03
C PHE A 721 10.87 -22.64 10.95
N LYS A 722 11.88 -22.43 11.78
CA LYS A 722 12.43 -23.41 12.72
C LYS A 722 12.00 -23.07 14.14
N ALA A 723 11.56 -24.08 14.90
CA ALA A 723 11.17 -23.90 16.29
C ALA A 723 12.40 -23.48 17.14
N PRO A 724 12.39 -22.31 17.80
CA PRO A 724 13.47 -21.91 18.69
C PRO A 724 13.42 -22.68 20.02
N GLU A 725 14.49 -22.58 20.80
CA GLU A 725 14.49 -23.09 22.18
C GLU A 725 13.35 -22.47 23.00
N GLY A 726 12.72 -23.29 23.84
CA GLY A 726 11.55 -22.89 24.63
C GLY A 726 10.21 -23.24 23.99
N VAL A 727 10.11 -23.50 22.68
CA VAL A 727 8.90 -24.08 22.07
C VAL A 727 8.84 -25.57 22.39
N VAL A 728 7.79 -26.00 23.09
CA VAL A 728 7.64 -27.41 23.50
C VAL A 728 6.23 -27.94 23.26
N THR A 729 6.13 -29.17 22.75
CA THR A 729 4.87 -29.91 22.75
C THR A 729 4.58 -30.46 24.14
N ARG A 730 3.37 -30.24 24.66
CA ARG A 730 2.90 -30.82 25.93
C ARG A 730 1.49 -31.36 25.80
N SER A 731 1.22 -32.44 26.53
CA SER A 731 -0.13 -32.99 26.67
C SER A 731 -0.89 -32.31 27.80
N PHE A 732 -2.16 -32.03 27.57
CA PHE A 732 -3.05 -31.32 28.48
C PHE A 732 -4.49 -31.82 28.29
N CYS A 733 -5.37 -31.47 29.23
CA CYS A 733 -6.78 -31.78 29.11
C CYS A 733 -7.47 -30.80 28.15
N GLY A 734 -7.96 -31.30 27.01
CA GLY A 734 -8.41 -30.49 25.88
C GLY A 734 -9.60 -29.56 26.15
N ILE A 735 -10.36 -29.80 27.22
CA ILE A 735 -11.48 -28.94 27.63
C ILE A 735 -11.10 -27.87 28.66
N SER A 736 -10.03 -28.07 29.43
CA SER A 736 -9.65 -27.20 30.55
C SER A 736 -8.29 -26.51 30.41
N GLY A 737 -7.41 -26.99 29.53
CA GLY A 737 -6.04 -26.48 29.36
C GLY A 737 -5.07 -26.92 30.46
N LEU A 738 -5.55 -27.67 31.45
CA LEU A 738 -4.81 -28.08 32.64
C LEU A 738 -4.06 -29.40 32.41
N ALA A 739 -3.20 -29.79 33.37
CA ALA A 739 -2.45 -31.04 33.32
C ALA A 739 -3.39 -32.25 33.16
N VAL A 740 -2.96 -33.27 32.40
CA VAL A 740 -3.77 -34.47 32.15
C VAL A 740 -4.15 -35.16 33.47
N SER A 741 -5.46 -35.26 33.75
CA SER A 741 -6.02 -36.10 34.82
C SER A 741 -6.39 -37.50 34.29
N ASP A 742 -6.50 -38.48 35.18
CA ASP A 742 -7.00 -39.82 34.84
C ASP A 742 -8.39 -39.74 34.21
N ALA A 743 -9.28 -38.90 34.75
CA ALA A 743 -10.62 -38.67 34.21
C ALA A 743 -10.55 -38.12 32.77
N CYS A 744 -9.67 -37.16 32.51
CA CYS A 744 -9.51 -36.59 31.17
C CYS A 744 -8.90 -37.57 30.17
N SER A 745 -7.98 -38.43 30.63
CA SER A 745 -7.42 -39.53 29.84
C SER A 745 -8.47 -40.59 29.50
N GLN A 746 -9.28 -41.02 30.48
CA GLN A 746 -10.33 -42.02 30.28
C GLN A 746 -11.51 -41.48 29.46
N ALA A 747 -11.76 -40.16 29.51
CA ALA A 747 -12.72 -39.46 28.65
C ALA A 747 -12.20 -39.25 27.21
N GLY A 748 -10.96 -39.60 26.88
CA GLY A 748 -10.37 -39.40 25.54
C GLY A 748 -10.18 -37.92 25.18
N LEU A 749 -10.09 -37.03 26.18
CA LEU A 749 -10.04 -35.58 26.00
C LEU A 749 -8.61 -35.02 25.97
N VAL A 750 -7.59 -35.87 26.11
CA VAL A 750 -6.19 -35.45 26.06
C VAL A 750 -5.85 -34.91 24.68
N LYS A 751 -5.30 -33.70 24.65
CA LYS A 751 -4.74 -33.06 23.46
C LYS A 751 -3.26 -32.78 23.70
N SER A 752 -2.51 -32.58 22.62
CA SER A 752 -1.11 -32.14 22.69
C SER A 752 -0.86 -31.11 21.61
N ASP A 753 -0.21 -30.00 21.98
CA ASP A 753 0.08 -28.87 21.11
C ASP A 753 1.26 -28.07 21.68
N LEU A 754 1.65 -26.99 21.02
CA LEU A 754 2.79 -26.15 21.35
C LEU A 754 2.51 -25.17 22.49
N PHE A 755 3.50 -25.03 23.37
CA PHE A 755 3.55 -24.07 24.48
C PHE A 755 4.90 -23.35 24.50
N ASN A 756 4.89 -22.08 24.93
CA ASN A 756 6.10 -21.34 25.25
C ASN A 756 6.51 -21.68 26.69
N ALA A 757 7.51 -22.57 26.82
CA ALA A 757 7.94 -23.14 28.11
C ALA A 757 8.45 -22.10 29.12
N ALA A 758 8.83 -20.90 28.68
CA ALA A 758 9.29 -19.83 29.54
C ALA A 758 8.14 -19.16 30.33
N VAL A 759 6.90 -19.22 29.81
CA VAL A 759 5.74 -18.48 30.36
C VAL A 759 4.55 -19.36 30.71
N LEU A 760 4.35 -20.51 30.03
CA LEU A 760 3.25 -21.42 30.32
C LEU A 760 3.62 -22.89 30.06
N LEU A 761 3.32 -23.75 31.05
CA LEU A 761 3.24 -25.19 30.90
C LEU A 761 1.97 -25.71 31.60
N PRO A 762 1.24 -26.68 31.04
CA PRO A 762 0.02 -27.24 31.63
C PRO A 762 0.37 -28.16 32.82
N THR A 763 0.72 -27.56 33.96
CA THR A 763 1.18 -28.26 35.19
C THR A 763 0.17 -28.20 36.33
N ALA A 764 -0.74 -27.22 36.32
CA ALA A 764 -1.84 -27.14 37.27
C ALA A 764 -2.78 -28.35 37.11
N LYS A 765 -3.17 -28.97 38.22
CA LYS A 765 -4.01 -30.17 38.23
C LYS A 765 -5.37 -29.87 37.58
N ASP A 766 -5.78 -30.69 36.61
CA ASP A 766 -7.13 -30.63 36.05
C ASP A 766 -8.20 -30.92 37.12
N ASP A 767 -9.11 -29.96 37.25
CA ASP A 767 -10.21 -29.91 38.20
C ASP A 767 -11.58 -29.90 37.49
N SER A 768 -11.61 -30.09 36.16
CA SER A 768 -12.82 -29.83 35.36
C SER A 768 -13.87 -30.94 35.43
N LEU A 769 -13.42 -32.19 35.46
CA LEU A 769 -14.28 -33.37 35.27
C LEU A 769 -14.77 -33.98 36.58
N ILE A 770 -16.01 -34.47 36.56
CA ILE A 770 -16.64 -35.30 37.58
C ILE A 770 -17.27 -36.54 36.92
N SER A 771 -17.47 -37.61 37.70
CA SER A 771 -18.29 -38.74 37.24
C SER A 771 -19.76 -38.34 37.31
N SER A 772 -20.50 -38.44 36.20
CA SER A 772 -21.92 -38.05 36.14
C SER A 772 -22.81 -39.08 35.45
N SER A 773 -24.07 -39.09 35.86
CA SER A 773 -25.17 -39.73 35.15
C SER A 773 -26.01 -38.68 34.44
N TYR A 774 -26.43 -38.93 33.21
CA TYR A 774 -27.08 -37.93 32.36
C TYR A 774 -28.35 -38.46 31.67
N VAL A 775 -29.16 -37.53 31.17
CA VAL A 775 -30.26 -37.77 30.23
C VAL A 775 -30.05 -36.92 28.98
N GLU A 776 -30.72 -37.28 27.90
CA GLU A 776 -30.76 -36.49 26.65
C GLU A 776 -32.18 -35.99 26.45
N ILE A 777 -32.32 -34.68 26.18
CA ILE A 777 -33.60 -34.00 25.93
C ILE A 777 -33.37 -33.07 24.74
N ASN A 778 -34.16 -33.21 23.67
CA ASN A 778 -34.02 -32.44 22.44
C ASN A 778 -32.60 -32.48 21.83
N GLY A 779 -31.87 -33.59 22.03
CA GLY A 779 -30.49 -33.78 21.56
C GLY A 779 -29.39 -33.10 22.40
N ASN A 780 -29.75 -32.43 23.50
CA ASN A 780 -28.81 -31.88 24.47
C ASN A 780 -28.73 -32.78 25.71
N ARG A 781 -27.54 -32.86 26.33
CA ARG A 781 -27.31 -33.70 27.51
C ARG A 781 -27.40 -32.88 28.79
N TYR A 782 -28.24 -33.32 29.73
CA TYR A 782 -28.47 -32.68 31.02
C TYR A 782 -28.13 -33.64 32.16
N ARG A 783 -27.79 -33.08 33.33
CA ARG A 783 -27.57 -33.89 34.54
C ARG A 783 -28.87 -34.61 34.92
N ALA A 784 -28.79 -35.92 35.19
CA ALA A 784 -29.93 -36.66 35.73
C ALA A 784 -30.25 -36.17 37.16
N LEU A 785 -31.53 -35.94 37.45
CA LEU A 785 -32.03 -35.60 38.78
C LEU A 785 -32.06 -36.85 39.67
N ASP A 786 -32.06 -36.68 40.99
CA ASP A 786 -32.27 -37.80 41.92
C ASP A 786 -33.65 -38.47 41.75
N THR A 787 -34.61 -37.74 41.15
CA THR A 787 -35.96 -38.21 40.79
C THR A 787 -36.04 -38.85 39.39
N THR A 788 -35.03 -38.67 38.53
CA THR A 788 -35.10 -39.15 37.14
C THR A 788 -35.21 -40.68 37.07
N PRO A 789 -36.20 -41.25 36.34
CA PRO A 789 -36.37 -42.69 36.27
C PRO A 789 -35.13 -43.37 35.68
N ARG A 790 -34.61 -44.38 36.40
CA ARG A 790 -33.29 -45.00 36.13
C ARG A 790 -33.18 -45.63 34.75
N GLU A 791 -34.30 -46.05 34.16
CA GLU A 791 -34.38 -46.58 32.80
C GLU A 791 -34.03 -45.55 31.72
N PHE A 792 -34.24 -44.25 31.98
CA PHE A 792 -33.90 -43.18 31.04
C PHE A 792 -32.47 -42.64 31.27
N VAL A 793 -31.94 -42.77 32.49
CA VAL A 793 -30.58 -42.37 32.85
C VAL A 793 -29.52 -43.17 32.08
N VAL A 794 -28.48 -42.48 31.60
CA VAL A 794 -27.21 -43.07 31.12
C VAL A 794 -26.15 -42.86 32.21
N SER A 795 -25.58 -43.94 32.71
CA SER A 795 -24.49 -43.94 33.69
C SER A 795 -23.13 -44.11 33.02
N GLY A 796 -22.09 -43.46 33.56
CA GLY A 796 -20.73 -43.51 33.01
C GLY A 796 -20.34 -42.37 32.08
N GLY A 797 -21.04 -41.23 32.14
CA GLY A 797 -20.60 -40.00 31.48
C GLY A 797 -19.57 -39.23 32.33
N TYR A 798 -18.73 -38.44 31.67
CA TYR A 798 -17.90 -37.45 32.33
C TYR A 798 -18.64 -36.10 32.32
N GLY A 799 -19.10 -35.65 33.48
CA GLY A 799 -19.66 -34.31 33.63
C GLY A 799 -18.52 -33.31 33.81
N VAL A 800 -18.77 -32.04 33.52
CA VAL A 800 -17.98 -30.94 34.09
C VAL A 800 -18.61 -30.44 35.38
N ASN A 801 -17.89 -29.67 36.21
CA ASN A 801 -18.48 -29.00 37.37
C ASN A 801 -18.80 -27.51 37.15
N GLU A 802 -19.65 -26.96 38.02
CA GLU A 802 -20.09 -25.56 38.01
C GLU A 802 -18.92 -24.55 38.05
N ALA A 803 -17.84 -24.86 38.77
CA ALA A 803 -16.67 -23.98 38.85
C ALA A 803 -15.93 -23.91 37.50
N PHE A 804 -15.80 -25.03 36.80
CA PHE A 804 -15.33 -25.07 35.42
C PHE A 804 -16.25 -24.28 34.48
N ILE A 805 -17.57 -24.49 34.55
CA ILE A 805 -18.53 -23.77 33.70
C ILE A 805 -18.40 -22.25 33.90
N LYS A 806 -18.39 -21.77 35.16
CA LYS A 806 -18.19 -20.35 35.50
C LYS A 806 -16.85 -19.83 34.98
N ARG A 807 -15.77 -20.61 35.08
CA ARG A 807 -14.43 -20.25 34.59
C ARG A 807 -14.40 -20.10 33.07
N MET A 808 -15.04 -21.02 32.32
CA MET A 808 -15.05 -20.99 30.85
C MET A 808 -15.99 -19.91 30.30
N LEU A 809 -17.17 -19.70 30.90
CA LEU A 809 -18.10 -18.65 30.48
C LEU A 809 -17.66 -17.24 30.89
N GLY A 810 -16.84 -17.12 31.94
CA GLY A 810 -16.30 -15.84 32.42
C GLY A 810 -17.38 -14.81 32.74
N LYS A 811 -17.02 -13.52 32.66
CA LYS A 811 -17.96 -12.43 33.00
C LYS A 811 -19.11 -12.26 32.00
N PHE A 812 -18.93 -12.70 30.75
CA PHE A 812 -19.93 -12.56 29.69
C PHE A 812 -21.05 -13.62 29.71
N GLY A 813 -20.97 -14.64 30.57
CA GLY A 813 -21.98 -15.70 30.61
C GLY A 813 -22.07 -16.46 29.29
N GLY A 814 -23.28 -16.83 28.88
CA GLY A 814 -23.56 -17.68 27.73
C GLY A 814 -24.21 -19.01 28.15
N ASN A 815 -25.03 -19.57 27.26
CA ASN A 815 -25.74 -20.83 27.51
C ASN A 815 -24.78 -22.01 27.75
N ALA A 816 -24.74 -22.53 28.98
CA ALA A 816 -23.84 -23.59 29.41
C ALA A 816 -24.05 -24.93 28.69
N SER A 817 -25.30 -25.29 28.34
CA SER A 817 -25.61 -26.50 27.56
C SER A 817 -24.90 -26.54 26.20
N LYS A 818 -24.53 -25.38 25.64
CA LYS A 818 -23.82 -25.26 24.37
C LYS A 818 -22.29 -25.37 24.47
N LEU A 819 -21.69 -25.53 25.66
CA LEU A 819 -20.23 -25.71 25.80
C LEU A 819 -19.72 -26.97 25.08
N PHE A 820 -20.55 -28.01 24.98
CA PHE A 820 -20.23 -29.29 24.36
C PHE A 820 -21.30 -29.71 23.35
N PRO A 821 -21.48 -28.97 22.23
CA PRO A 821 -22.56 -29.26 21.30
C PRO A 821 -22.31 -30.63 20.64
N ALA A 822 -23.38 -31.37 20.32
CA ALA A 822 -23.30 -32.79 19.93
C ALA A 822 -22.39 -33.09 18.72
N LYS A 823 -22.10 -32.09 17.88
CA LYS A 823 -21.20 -32.17 16.70
C LYS A 823 -19.79 -31.60 16.94
N SER A 824 -19.46 -31.20 18.16
CA SER A 824 -18.12 -30.73 18.53
C SER A 824 -17.12 -31.88 18.72
N ALA A 825 -15.83 -31.54 18.82
CA ALA A 825 -14.76 -32.48 19.14
C ALA A 825 -14.89 -33.16 20.52
N PHE A 826 -15.82 -32.70 21.37
CA PHE A 826 -15.98 -33.15 22.76
C PHE A 826 -17.40 -33.66 23.09
N GLY A 827 -18.41 -33.37 22.26
CA GLY A 827 -19.83 -33.66 22.52
C GLY A 827 -20.17 -35.15 22.65
N GLY A 828 -19.30 -36.05 22.19
CA GLY A 828 -19.45 -37.49 22.43
C GLY A 828 -19.24 -37.89 23.90
N ASN A 829 -18.32 -37.22 24.60
CA ASN A 829 -17.69 -37.75 25.82
C ASN A 829 -17.96 -36.92 27.09
N VAL A 830 -18.45 -35.68 26.95
CA VAL A 830 -18.67 -34.75 28.08
C VAL A 830 -20.14 -34.34 28.19
N VAL A 831 -20.59 -34.08 29.42
CA VAL A 831 -21.93 -33.55 29.74
C VAL A 831 -21.78 -32.20 30.42
N SER A 832 -22.47 -31.18 29.91
CA SER A 832 -22.66 -29.90 30.61
C SER A 832 -23.50 -30.11 31.87
N GLU A 833 -23.04 -29.63 33.03
CA GLU A 833 -23.66 -29.90 34.35
C GLU A 833 -25.04 -29.24 34.57
N GLU A 834 -25.65 -28.67 33.53
CA GLU A 834 -26.90 -27.95 33.65
C GLU A 834 -28.03 -28.89 34.11
N VAL A 835 -28.62 -28.54 35.25
CA VAL A 835 -29.81 -29.16 35.80
C VAL A 835 -30.98 -28.65 34.96
N PHE A 836 -31.62 -29.53 34.19
CA PHE A 836 -32.81 -29.16 33.43
C PHE A 836 -33.93 -28.77 34.40
N ASN A 837 -34.40 -27.53 34.30
CA ASN A 837 -35.52 -27.03 35.11
C ASN A 837 -36.84 -27.49 34.49
N ALA A 838 -37.38 -28.61 34.98
CA ALA A 838 -38.70 -29.09 34.58
C ALA A 838 -39.80 -28.06 34.93
N ASP A 839 -40.85 -27.97 34.12
CA ASP A 839 -41.94 -27.02 34.32
C ASP A 839 -42.92 -27.44 35.44
N GLY A 840 -42.76 -28.66 35.98
CA GLY A 840 -43.54 -29.23 37.06
C GLY A 840 -44.91 -29.79 36.63
N SER A 841 -45.17 -29.88 35.33
CA SER A 841 -46.43 -30.34 34.74
C SER A 841 -46.24 -31.65 33.97
N PRO A 842 -47.20 -32.60 34.01
CA PRO A 842 -47.10 -33.81 33.20
C PRO A 842 -47.04 -33.50 31.69
N PRO A 843 -46.20 -34.21 30.90
CA PRO A 843 -46.06 -33.93 29.48
C PRO A 843 -47.33 -34.04 28.65
N ALA A 844 -47.33 -33.40 27.47
CA ALA A 844 -48.39 -33.56 26.48
C ALA A 844 -48.45 -35.02 25.95
N ALA A 845 -49.67 -35.54 25.80
CA ALA A 845 -49.92 -36.87 25.26
C ALA A 845 -49.50 -36.97 23.78
N VAL A 846 -48.91 -38.11 23.40
CA VAL A 846 -48.50 -38.38 22.02
C VAL A 846 -49.55 -39.16 21.24
N THR A 847 -49.56 -39.03 19.92
CA THR A 847 -50.38 -39.87 19.01
C THR A 847 -49.53 -41.04 18.52
N ALA A 848 -50.06 -42.26 18.66
CA ALA A 848 -49.41 -43.48 18.22
C ALA A 848 -50.06 -44.05 16.95
N SER A 849 -49.26 -44.64 16.08
CA SER A 849 -49.69 -45.38 14.88
C SER A 849 -48.98 -46.73 14.83
N ILE A 850 -49.47 -47.66 14.01
CA ILE A 850 -48.90 -49.00 13.91
C ILE A 850 -48.86 -49.48 12.45
N SER A 851 -47.75 -50.09 12.05
CA SER A 851 -47.57 -50.69 10.74
C SER A 851 -46.60 -51.88 10.83
N ASN A 852 -46.93 -53.00 10.20
CA ASN A 852 -46.13 -54.23 10.19
C ASN A 852 -45.58 -54.63 11.58
N GLY A 853 -46.44 -54.62 12.60
CA GLY A 853 -46.09 -54.95 13.99
C GLY A 853 -45.23 -53.90 14.71
N THR A 854 -44.89 -52.78 14.08
CA THR A 854 -44.11 -51.70 14.70
C THR A 854 -44.99 -50.51 15.04
N ILE A 855 -45.04 -50.15 16.32
CA ILE A 855 -45.67 -48.93 16.82
C ILE A 855 -44.71 -47.77 16.59
N THR A 856 -45.22 -46.63 16.14
CA THR A 856 -44.49 -45.37 15.98
C THR A 856 -45.30 -44.19 16.54
N TRP A 857 -44.63 -43.15 17.04
CA TRP A 857 -45.30 -41.96 17.60
C TRP A 857 -44.55 -40.67 17.27
N ALA A 858 -45.26 -39.54 17.31
CA ALA A 858 -44.65 -38.22 17.25
C ALA A 858 -43.99 -37.84 18.59
N ASN A 859 -43.02 -36.92 18.57
CA ASN A 859 -42.51 -36.34 19.81
C ASN A 859 -43.64 -35.64 20.58
N SER A 860 -43.55 -35.62 21.91
CA SER A 860 -44.38 -34.73 22.72
C SER A 860 -44.06 -33.26 22.38
N THR A 861 -45.03 -32.37 22.61
CA THR A 861 -44.81 -30.91 22.52
C THR A 861 -44.21 -30.32 23.80
N SER A 862 -44.07 -31.12 24.87
CA SER A 862 -43.39 -30.72 26.10
C SER A 862 -41.87 -30.78 25.94
N GLY A 863 -41.17 -29.77 26.44
CA GLY A 863 -39.73 -29.57 26.20
C GLY A 863 -38.78 -30.36 27.09
N ASP A 864 -39.30 -31.18 28.00
CA ASP A 864 -38.60 -31.80 29.14
C ASP A 864 -38.68 -33.34 29.17
N VAL A 865 -39.15 -33.94 28.07
CA VAL A 865 -39.34 -35.38 27.90
C VAL A 865 -38.00 -36.10 27.72
N VAL A 866 -37.71 -37.06 28.59
CA VAL A 866 -36.50 -37.92 28.51
C VAL A 866 -36.73 -39.24 27.78
N GLY A 867 -37.99 -39.59 27.54
CA GLY A 867 -38.36 -40.81 26.83
C GLY A 867 -39.83 -41.15 26.92
N TYR A 868 -40.15 -42.38 26.50
CA TYR A 868 -41.50 -42.87 26.33
C TYR A 868 -41.64 -44.28 26.93
N ARG A 869 -42.77 -44.57 27.55
CA ARG A 869 -43.12 -45.92 28.00
C ARG A 869 -44.20 -46.51 27.09
N VAL A 870 -43.97 -47.72 26.61
CA VAL A 870 -44.94 -48.48 25.79
C VAL A 870 -45.63 -49.50 26.68
N TYR A 871 -46.96 -49.42 26.75
CA TYR A 871 -47.80 -50.31 27.56
C TYR A 871 -48.70 -51.18 26.69
N GLU A 872 -48.91 -52.42 27.11
CA GLU A 872 -50.05 -53.25 26.70
C GLU A 872 -51.24 -52.96 27.61
N VAL A 873 -52.44 -52.93 27.05
CA VAL A 873 -53.69 -52.59 27.74
C VAL A 873 -54.62 -53.80 27.68
N GLY A 874 -55.10 -54.24 28.85
CA GLY A 874 -56.02 -55.37 28.94
C GLY A 874 -56.77 -55.38 30.27
N ASN A 875 -58.06 -55.72 30.26
CA ASN A 875 -58.92 -55.80 31.45
C ASN A 875 -58.87 -54.56 32.38
N GLY A 876 -58.71 -53.37 31.81
CA GLY A 876 -58.62 -52.11 32.56
C GLY A 876 -57.27 -51.86 33.25
N GLN A 877 -56.28 -52.72 33.04
CA GLN A 877 -54.92 -52.59 33.56
C GLN A 877 -53.91 -52.32 32.42
N ARG A 878 -52.75 -51.79 32.79
CA ARG A 878 -51.61 -51.52 31.89
C ARG A 878 -50.41 -52.35 32.32
N ALA A 879 -49.76 -53.02 31.37
CA ALA A 879 -48.51 -53.74 31.58
C ALA A 879 -47.39 -53.07 30.79
N LEU A 880 -46.31 -52.65 31.46
CA LEU A 880 -45.16 -52.01 30.79
C LEU A 880 -44.42 -53.04 29.93
N LEU A 881 -44.24 -52.74 28.65
CA LEU A 881 -43.48 -53.59 27.71
C LEU A 881 -42.04 -53.12 27.54
N SER A 882 -41.83 -51.81 27.41
CA SER A 882 -40.52 -51.22 27.17
C SER A 882 -40.51 -49.74 27.56
N SER A 883 -39.31 -49.24 27.86
CA SER A 883 -39.02 -47.81 28.04
C SER A 883 -38.00 -47.39 27.00
N MET A 884 -38.38 -46.46 26.13
CA MET A 884 -37.57 -45.96 25.04
C MET A 884 -37.04 -44.58 25.41
N LYS A 885 -35.72 -44.41 25.54
CA LYS A 885 -35.10 -43.08 25.67
C LYS A 885 -35.42 -42.24 24.44
N GLU A 886 -35.56 -40.91 24.58
CA GLU A 886 -35.88 -40.03 23.44
C GLU A 886 -34.90 -40.27 22.26
N ALA A 887 -33.60 -40.30 22.57
CA ALA A 887 -32.52 -40.57 21.62
C ALA A 887 -32.55 -41.96 20.93
N ALA A 888 -33.34 -42.93 21.43
CA ALA A 888 -33.48 -44.25 20.81
C ALA A 888 -34.48 -44.25 19.62
N GLY A 889 -35.23 -43.16 19.44
CA GLY A 889 -36.21 -42.98 18.37
C GLY A 889 -37.58 -43.57 18.69
N ASN A 890 -38.62 -42.91 18.16
CA ASN A 890 -40.02 -43.17 18.50
C ASN A 890 -40.62 -44.38 17.76
N ARG A 891 -40.05 -45.57 17.99
CA ARG A 891 -40.56 -46.83 17.44
C ARG A 891 -40.31 -48.01 18.36
N PHE A 892 -41.26 -48.95 18.37
CA PHE A 892 -41.14 -50.20 19.11
C PHE A 892 -41.85 -51.34 18.38
N SER A 893 -41.15 -52.44 18.11
CA SER A 893 -41.67 -53.59 17.38
C SER A 893 -42.24 -54.65 18.31
N ILE A 894 -43.45 -55.12 18.03
CA ILE A 894 -44.21 -56.09 18.81
C ILE A 894 -44.68 -57.22 17.88
N ASN A 895 -44.28 -58.44 18.20
CA ASN A 895 -44.60 -59.63 17.40
C ASN A 895 -45.74 -60.47 18.01
N ARG A 896 -46.69 -59.83 18.72
CA ARG A 896 -47.85 -60.50 19.33
C ARG A 896 -49.13 -59.67 19.20
N PRO A 897 -50.32 -60.31 19.18
CA PRO A 897 -51.59 -59.60 19.21
C PRO A 897 -51.80 -58.89 20.54
N GLY A 898 -52.48 -57.74 20.52
CA GLY A 898 -52.74 -56.95 21.73
C GLY A 898 -53.21 -55.53 21.42
N GLN A 899 -53.59 -54.81 22.47
CA GLN A 899 -53.87 -53.36 22.44
C GLN A 899 -52.73 -52.64 23.16
N PHE A 900 -52.24 -51.55 22.57
CA PHE A 900 -51.05 -50.86 23.06
C PHE A 900 -51.26 -49.34 23.08
N ILE A 901 -50.58 -48.68 24.02
CA ILE A 901 -50.51 -47.22 24.15
C ILE A 901 -49.08 -46.79 24.44
N VAL A 902 -48.81 -45.51 24.17
CA VAL A 902 -47.56 -44.84 24.50
C VAL A 902 -47.87 -43.68 25.45
N VAL A 903 -46.99 -43.43 26.42
CA VAL A 903 -46.95 -42.19 27.22
C VAL A 903 -45.56 -41.59 27.12
N ALA A 904 -45.48 -40.26 27.14
CA ALA A 904 -44.24 -39.52 27.32
C ALA A 904 -43.91 -39.43 28.82
N VAL A 905 -42.62 -39.37 29.15
CA VAL A 905 -42.13 -39.26 30.53
C VAL A 905 -41.13 -38.10 30.63
N ASP A 906 -41.36 -37.18 31.58
CA ASP A 906 -40.44 -36.06 31.84
C ASP A 906 -39.19 -36.47 32.65
N ILE A 907 -38.25 -35.54 32.78
CA ILE A 907 -37.03 -35.72 33.59
C ILE A 907 -37.28 -35.98 35.09
N THR A 908 -38.45 -35.60 35.63
CA THR A 908 -38.83 -35.84 37.02
C THR A 908 -39.58 -37.16 37.24
N GLY A 909 -40.05 -37.80 36.17
CA GLY A 909 -40.79 -39.04 36.15
C GLY A 909 -42.31 -38.91 35.99
N LEU A 910 -42.89 -37.74 35.70
CA LEU A 910 -44.33 -37.61 35.41
C LEU A 910 -44.65 -38.19 34.04
N GLU A 911 -45.80 -38.86 33.93
CA GLU A 911 -46.30 -39.42 32.68
C GLU A 911 -47.38 -38.54 32.04
N SER A 912 -47.34 -38.45 30.70
CA SER A 912 -48.43 -37.84 29.93
C SER A 912 -49.74 -38.63 30.04
N GLY A 913 -50.83 -38.00 29.58
CA GLY A 913 -52.01 -38.73 29.15
C GLY A 913 -51.65 -39.79 28.09
N SER A 914 -52.44 -40.87 28.02
CA SER A 914 -52.19 -41.96 27.07
C SER A 914 -52.45 -41.54 25.63
N SER A 915 -51.65 -42.10 24.72
CA SER A 915 -51.98 -42.09 23.30
C SER A 915 -53.33 -42.74 23.02
N ASN A 916 -53.83 -42.53 21.79
CA ASN A 916 -54.80 -43.44 21.21
C ASN A 916 -54.30 -44.89 21.26
N ILE A 917 -55.24 -45.83 21.40
CA ILE A 917 -54.93 -47.27 21.36
C ILE A 917 -54.59 -47.67 19.93
N VAL A 918 -53.50 -48.43 19.77
CA VAL A 918 -53.17 -49.16 18.54
C VAL A 918 -53.24 -50.66 18.80
N SER A 919 -53.69 -51.43 17.80
CA SER A 919 -53.97 -52.85 17.96
C SER A 919 -53.20 -53.69 16.96
N ILE A 920 -52.67 -54.84 17.40
CA ILE A 920 -52.26 -55.94 16.52
C ILE A 920 -53.33 -57.02 16.63
N GLU A 921 -53.98 -57.35 15.51
CA GLU A 921 -54.94 -58.44 15.45
C GLU A 921 -54.24 -59.81 15.43
N ALA A 922 -54.90 -60.83 15.98
CA ALA A 922 -54.41 -62.19 15.87
C ALA A 922 -54.56 -62.70 14.43
N ALA A 923 -53.51 -63.31 13.89
CA ALA A 923 -53.57 -63.97 12.60
C ALA A 923 -54.71 -65.01 12.61
N LYS A 924 -55.65 -64.90 11.67
CA LYS A 924 -56.74 -65.88 11.53
C LYS A 924 -56.14 -67.27 11.27
N PRO A 925 -56.62 -68.33 11.94
CA PRO A 925 -56.17 -69.68 11.65
C PRO A 925 -56.51 -70.06 10.19
N PRO A 926 -55.64 -70.81 9.49
CA PRO A 926 -55.92 -71.29 8.14
C PRO A 926 -57.11 -72.26 8.15
N GLU A 927 -57.93 -72.21 7.09
CA GLU A 927 -59.08 -73.10 6.94
C GLU A 927 -58.66 -74.57 6.74
N PRO A 928 -59.43 -75.55 7.25
CA PRO A 928 -59.03 -76.94 7.27
C PRO A 928 -59.18 -77.63 5.90
N VAL A 929 -58.09 -78.21 5.40
CA VAL A 929 -58.11 -79.10 4.23
C VAL A 929 -58.19 -80.56 4.70
N VAL A 930 -59.21 -81.29 4.24
CA VAL A 930 -59.43 -82.72 4.52
C VAL A 930 -58.77 -83.56 3.41
N PRO A 931 -58.13 -84.72 3.71
CA PRO A 931 -57.03 -85.24 2.89
C PRO A 931 -57.42 -86.37 1.92
N PRO A 932 -56.57 -86.68 0.91
CA PRO A 932 -56.46 -88.01 0.34
C PRO A 932 -55.54 -88.91 1.19
N LYS A 933 -55.88 -90.20 1.34
CA LYS A 933 -55.04 -91.19 2.00
C LYS A 933 -53.95 -91.75 1.06
N THR A 934 -52.83 -92.13 1.66
CA THR A 934 -51.71 -92.90 1.11
C THR A 934 -52.13 -94.21 0.43
N PRO A 935 -51.46 -94.60 -0.67
CA PRO A 935 -51.07 -95.98 -0.96
C PRO A 935 -49.79 -96.36 -0.20
N GLU A 936 -49.57 -97.67 -0.05
CA GLU A 936 -48.45 -98.28 0.66
C GLU A 936 -47.13 -98.22 -0.11
N ASP A 937 -46.02 -98.49 0.57
CA ASP A 937 -44.83 -99.06 -0.04
C ASP A 937 -44.25 -100.13 0.91
N ASP A 938 -44.28 -101.38 0.46
CA ASP A 938 -43.54 -102.48 1.08
C ASP A 938 -42.17 -102.59 0.39
N LYS A 939 -41.18 -103.17 1.07
CA LYS A 939 -39.78 -103.19 0.61
C LYS A 939 -39.60 -104.04 -0.67
N GLU A 940 -38.76 -103.59 -1.61
CA GLU A 940 -37.41 -104.15 -1.89
C GLU A 940 -36.69 -103.50 -3.12
N GLU A 941 -35.37 -103.71 -3.19
CA GLU A 941 -34.40 -103.32 -4.24
C GLU A 941 -34.51 -104.18 -5.56
N PRO A 942 -33.68 -104.03 -6.63
CA PRO A 942 -32.79 -102.94 -7.12
C PRO A 942 -32.81 -102.69 -8.70
N VAL A 943 -31.86 -101.86 -9.20
CA VAL A 943 -31.22 -101.84 -10.57
C VAL A 943 -31.79 -100.99 -11.74
N VAL A 944 -31.27 -99.75 -11.92
CA VAL A 944 -30.54 -99.10 -13.07
C VAL A 944 -30.67 -99.70 -14.53
N PRO A 945 -30.61 -98.96 -15.69
CA PRO A 945 -31.06 -97.61 -16.17
C PRO A 945 -31.76 -97.72 -17.61
N PRO A 946 -31.65 -96.81 -18.65
CA PRO A 946 -31.58 -95.32 -18.83
C PRO A 946 -32.62 -94.73 -19.87
N VAL A 947 -32.46 -93.43 -20.26
CA VAL A 947 -32.71 -92.76 -21.61
C VAL A 947 -33.90 -91.76 -21.80
N VAL A 948 -33.56 -90.46 -22.01
CA VAL A 948 -33.94 -89.41 -23.06
C VAL A 948 -35.44 -89.31 -23.53
N VAL A 949 -36.12 -88.17 -23.86
CA VAL A 949 -35.81 -86.98 -24.71
C VAL A 949 -36.72 -85.74 -24.40
N GLU A 950 -36.27 -84.55 -24.81
CA GLU A 950 -36.96 -83.23 -25.01
C GLU A 950 -38.02 -83.25 -26.17
N PRO A 951 -38.60 -82.13 -26.74
CA PRO A 951 -38.49 -80.65 -26.52
C PRO A 951 -39.89 -79.94 -26.38
N VAL A 952 -40.13 -78.61 -26.35
CA VAL A 952 -39.79 -77.46 -27.25
C VAL A 952 -40.03 -76.09 -26.56
N THR A 953 -39.29 -75.05 -26.99
CA THR A 953 -39.27 -73.62 -26.54
C THR A 953 -39.68 -72.64 -27.67
N PRO A 954 -39.45 -71.30 -27.56
CA PRO A 954 -39.88 -70.32 -26.54
C PRO A 954 -40.93 -69.39 -27.22
N PRO A 955 -40.80 -68.05 -27.48
CA PRO A 955 -39.98 -66.94 -26.91
C PRO A 955 -40.51 -66.51 -25.52
N GLY A 956 -40.14 -65.42 -24.82
CA GLY A 956 -39.22 -64.26 -24.97
C GLY A 956 -39.77 -63.12 -24.08
N GLU A 957 -39.12 -61.99 -23.75
CA GLU A 957 -37.77 -61.40 -23.86
C GLU A 957 -37.74 -60.25 -22.80
N GLU A 958 -36.66 -59.84 -22.10
CA GLU A 958 -35.28 -60.34 -21.98
C GLU A 958 -34.67 -59.86 -20.60
N LYS A 959 -33.33 -59.83 -20.46
CA LYS A 959 -32.52 -59.06 -19.46
C LYS A 959 -31.35 -58.39 -20.23
N PRO A 960 -30.60 -57.42 -19.67
CA PRO A 960 -29.37 -57.73 -18.91
C PRO A 960 -29.20 -56.85 -17.63
N VAL A 961 -28.60 -57.23 -16.49
CA VAL A 961 -27.35 -57.97 -16.13
C VAL A 961 -26.15 -57.05 -15.81
N THR A 962 -25.77 -57.01 -14.53
CA THR A 962 -24.37 -56.88 -14.05
C THR A 962 -23.77 -58.30 -13.96
N PRO A 963 -22.48 -58.52 -14.27
CA PRO A 963 -21.46 -58.73 -13.22
C PRO A 963 -20.02 -58.40 -13.74
N PRO A 964 -18.88 -58.91 -13.20
CA PRO A 964 -18.62 -59.57 -11.92
C PRO A 964 -17.51 -58.93 -11.06
N VAL A 965 -17.32 -59.51 -9.87
CA VAL A 965 -16.12 -59.40 -9.01
C VAL A 965 -15.30 -60.70 -9.19
N GLU A 966 -13.97 -60.65 -9.19
CA GLU A 966 -13.08 -61.27 -8.15
C GLU A 966 -11.58 -61.37 -8.56
N THR A 967 -10.70 -61.36 -7.54
CA THR A 967 -9.26 -61.73 -7.49
C THR A 967 -8.14 -60.80 -8.01
N GLU A 968 -7.24 -60.45 -7.07
CA GLU A 968 -5.82 -60.03 -7.19
C GLU A 968 -4.92 -61.15 -7.78
N PRO A 969 -3.66 -60.93 -8.29
CA PRO A 969 -2.58 -60.16 -7.62
C PRO A 969 -1.48 -59.42 -8.46
N THR A 970 -1.07 -58.24 -7.95
CA THR A 970 0.31 -57.62 -7.87
C THR A 970 1.25 -57.51 -9.13
N PRO A 971 2.42 -56.80 -9.07
CA PRO A 971 2.93 -55.87 -10.13
C PRO A 971 3.96 -56.56 -11.09
N PRO A 972 4.67 -55.90 -12.07
CA PRO A 972 5.05 -54.47 -12.17
C PRO A 972 5.19 -53.82 -13.57
N GLY A 973 5.63 -52.55 -13.61
CA GLY A 973 6.65 -52.10 -14.57
C GLY A 973 6.25 -51.14 -15.72
N GLU A 974 6.95 -49.99 -15.73
CA GLU A 974 7.56 -49.28 -16.88
C GLU A 974 6.76 -48.86 -18.14
N GLY A 975 7.03 -47.61 -18.56
CA GLY A 975 6.77 -47.08 -19.92
C GLY A 975 5.35 -46.53 -20.16
N GLY A 976 5.13 -45.38 -20.82
CA GLY A 976 6.09 -44.46 -21.42
C GLY A 976 5.62 -43.94 -22.78
N GLU A 977 4.80 -42.89 -22.78
CA GLU A 977 4.68 -41.83 -23.82
C GLU A 977 3.88 -40.64 -23.25
#